data_AF-A0A6L0XLI6-F1
#
_entry.id   AF-A0A6L0XLI6-F1
#
_cell.length_a   1.000
_cell.length_b   1.000
_cell.length_c   1.000
_cell.angle_alpha   90.00
_cell.angle_beta   90.00
_cell.angle_gamma   90.00
#
_symmetry.space_group_name_H-M   'P 1'
#
loop_
_entity.id
_entity.type
_entity.pdbx_description
1 polymer ?
#
loop_
_entity_poly.entity_id
_entity_poly.type
_entity_poly.pdbx_seq_one_letter_code
_entity_poly.pdbx_strand_id
1 'polypeptide(L)'
;MDAERAAVRIFDLIDARQIGQAEGALETALQKFPDDDSLRAAEALIVMRNGNYRLAKAKAVALSERNITKPKAVNALVHVLQNCCCWDALAATYERLKPLQNERQISENLVQTYTRMGAYAKVQQAAMQLYRQYSDPKYQVWMVQAMLAQVPADSSDHILLKLSTKLLDAAVLTEKGHIVPSTVQTYVDVLAQQGQYATAVDFLLSGRAAKIGLLATRLEALARMLQKAGRVSAANAVARYLWSQESDNWASFTIYKDTLVPAADIDAGEGGGEASALELRGPAPEMRTTVDCTMAHHSLEEAVQLARELQEQEESKHPNKHRRGPYLAELDLLHSLQSTDMQARVIAYVERFYRKPSCYLDISTFLTPTIAASVYEWSRSCACAASRDEVDVHTRRILGLRCLVGSWEETPAAGEPRALFCECVEAYQSSRHLSESLAWSEEGLCDGYVTVALNIALRCYAADKTSPDYSYLVEGLDLMSVVDRRMNNPTWLIYAVCFANLLGLTERAALHQLAFKNVQRDTMAHVGYWPLLTGLALEDVANWDCWAEDYYSLQERDCSLLRAKVFNYTSWPAMQDVQRFEAAQTNSLYRWQCPANEFTSALLECQTQKDVKESLKVRVEGLWAAWERLSVAGAADTLIDNTDWIVAKSVVLGNIHSATVQQLTDSLVVVPSRDWQVRRSRQLLSSIFLVHDLAAVSSHREAAVQASKSRKGKSARADSDSAAAPVLYSSRLGTPSASVEYLPAVQPLAGVLRAYVDSLGEVAPEAASATAELRTYLKSLVADSEHSAGAFEVFLYPQAYILSALLKMAPAAKLPVKQWVADVRETLETAQRRYESRSWSALATTVGRTPVPSARAVESINLAPDSFTAKLEAEKVHRIVGYVSSLKVEMGAYAR
;
A
#
# COMPACT_ATOMS: atom_id res chain seq x y z
N MET A 1 31.36 38.02 25.41
CA MET A 1 31.22 36.82 24.55
C MET A 1 30.67 37.31 23.24
N ASP A 2 31.44 37.15 22.16
CA ASP A 2 31.01 37.54 20.83
C ASP A 2 29.98 36.53 20.30
N ALA A 3 29.02 36.99 19.49
CA ALA A 3 27.95 36.16 18.93
C ALA A 3 28.50 34.91 18.21
N GLU A 4 29.65 35.03 17.56
CA GLU A 4 30.30 33.93 16.84
C GLU A 4 30.81 32.81 17.76
N ARG A 5 31.44 33.16 18.90
CA ARG A 5 31.88 32.16 19.89
C ARG A 5 30.69 31.46 20.55
N ALA A 6 29.60 32.20 20.79
CA ALA A 6 28.37 31.62 21.30
C ALA A 6 27.76 30.64 20.29
N ALA A 7 27.67 31.02 19.02
CA ALA A 7 27.16 30.16 17.95
C ALA A 7 28.00 28.89 17.75
N VAL A 8 29.33 28.98 17.77
CA VAL A 8 30.21 27.80 17.69
C VAL A 8 29.94 26.83 18.83
N ARG A 9 29.89 27.33 20.08
CA ARG A 9 29.56 26.50 21.24
C ARG A 9 28.20 25.81 21.10
N ILE A 10 27.19 26.52 20.61
CA ILE A 10 25.85 25.95 20.41
C ILE A 10 25.89 24.84 19.36
N PHE A 11 26.56 25.05 18.22
CA PHE A 11 26.72 24.00 17.21
C PHE A 11 27.48 22.78 17.73
N ASP A 12 28.55 22.98 18.51
CA ASP A 12 29.31 21.87 19.10
C ASP A 12 28.43 21.05 20.09
N LEU A 13 27.55 21.72 20.85
CA LEU A 13 26.57 21.04 21.72
C LEU A 13 25.52 20.26 20.92
N ILE A 14 25.07 20.81 19.79
CA ILE A 14 24.14 20.13 18.88
C ILE A 14 24.80 18.87 18.29
N ASP A 15 26.04 18.99 17.83
CA ASP A 15 26.80 17.89 17.24
C ASP A 15 27.10 16.79 18.28
N ALA A 16 27.32 17.17 19.55
CA ALA A 16 27.46 16.27 20.70
C ALA A 16 26.12 15.66 21.18
N ARG A 17 25.00 15.96 20.52
CA ARG A 17 23.62 15.54 20.89
C ARG A 17 23.15 16.03 22.26
N GLN A 18 23.74 17.10 22.79
CA GLN A 18 23.35 17.70 24.07
C GLN A 18 22.30 18.80 23.86
N ILE A 19 21.14 18.45 23.29
CA ILE A 19 20.13 19.42 22.79
C ILE A 19 19.60 20.34 23.89
N GLY A 20 19.28 19.82 25.08
CA GLY A 20 18.79 20.66 26.19
C GLY A 20 19.81 21.69 26.70
N GLN A 21 21.11 21.37 26.64
CA GLN A 21 22.16 22.35 26.97
C GLN A 21 22.33 23.38 25.84
N ALA A 22 22.17 22.95 24.59
CA ALA A 22 22.20 23.82 23.44
C ALA A 22 21.04 24.83 23.47
N GLU A 23 19.84 24.41 23.89
CA GLU A 23 18.66 25.27 24.07
C GLU A 23 18.89 26.37 25.10
N GLY A 24 19.35 26.01 26.30
CA GLY A 24 19.61 27.01 27.35
C GLY A 24 20.73 27.99 26.95
N ALA A 25 21.75 27.51 26.25
CA ALA A 25 22.80 28.36 25.69
C ALA A 25 22.29 29.29 24.58
N LEU A 26 21.39 28.77 23.73
CA LEU A 26 20.77 29.52 22.64
C LEU A 26 19.82 30.61 23.16
N GLU A 27 18.97 30.31 24.14
CA GLU A 27 18.06 31.31 24.73
C GLU A 27 18.84 32.50 25.31
N THR A 28 19.90 32.20 26.06
CA THR A 28 20.81 33.22 26.61
C THR A 28 21.51 34.03 25.51
N ALA A 29 21.84 33.40 24.38
CA ALA A 29 22.52 34.04 23.26
C ALA A 29 21.56 34.90 22.42
N LEU A 30 20.33 34.44 22.16
CA LEU A 30 19.29 35.16 21.42
C LEU A 30 18.79 36.39 22.17
N GLN A 31 18.75 36.35 23.51
CA GLN A 31 18.45 37.54 24.32
C GLN A 31 19.50 38.65 24.12
N LYS A 32 20.76 38.29 23.87
CA LYS A 32 21.88 39.24 23.69
C LYS A 32 22.09 39.64 22.24
N PHE A 33 21.82 38.73 21.31
CA PHE A 33 22.06 38.89 19.88
C PHE A 33 20.85 38.37 19.09
N PRO A 34 19.68 39.04 19.19
CA PRO A 34 18.45 38.55 18.57
C PRO A 34 18.56 38.48 17.05
N ASP A 35 19.40 39.34 16.44
CA ASP A 35 19.47 39.49 14.99
C ASP A 35 20.52 38.64 14.25
N ASP A 36 21.32 37.83 14.95
CA ASP A 36 22.39 37.04 14.32
C ASP A 36 21.86 35.81 13.54
N ASP A 37 22.36 35.64 12.31
CA ASP A 37 21.94 34.56 11.40
C ASP A 37 22.40 33.17 11.88
N SER A 38 23.58 33.06 12.50
CA SER A 38 24.09 31.77 12.99
C SER A 38 23.28 31.24 14.16
N LEU A 39 22.85 32.13 15.06
CA LEU A 39 21.98 31.77 16.18
C LEU A 39 20.58 31.35 15.70
N ARG A 40 19.99 32.05 14.73
CA ARG A 40 18.71 31.64 14.13
C ARG A 40 18.80 30.33 13.35
N ALA A 41 19.92 30.08 12.68
CA ALA A 41 20.17 28.79 12.02
C ALA A 41 20.26 27.64 13.05
N ALA A 42 20.95 27.88 14.17
CA ALA A 42 21.01 26.93 15.28
C ALA A 42 19.63 26.71 15.93
N GLU A 43 18.82 27.76 16.07
CA GLU A 43 17.44 27.67 16.56
C GLU A 43 16.57 26.78 15.67
N ALA A 44 16.57 27.01 14.36
CA ALA A 44 15.82 26.18 13.43
C ALA A 44 16.29 24.71 13.46
N LEU A 45 17.60 24.48 13.62
CA LEU A 45 18.19 23.15 13.71
C LEU A 45 17.78 22.41 15.00
N ILE A 46 17.79 23.09 16.16
CA ILE A 46 17.33 22.54 17.43
C ILE A 46 15.85 22.17 17.37
N VAL A 47 15.01 23.08 16.88
CA VAL A 47 13.56 22.86 16.75
C VAL A 47 13.26 21.63 15.87
N MET A 48 14.01 21.46 14.78
CA MET A 48 13.91 20.28 13.92
C MET A 48 14.36 19.00 14.64
N ARG A 49 15.46 19.04 15.41
CA ARG A 49 15.95 17.88 16.19
C ARG A 49 14.99 17.45 17.30
N ASN A 50 14.17 18.37 17.80
CA ASN A 50 13.07 18.09 18.74
C ASN A 50 11.82 17.53 18.08
N GLY A 51 11.81 17.33 16.75
CA GLY A 51 10.68 16.77 16.01
C GLY A 51 9.62 17.79 15.58
N ASN A 52 9.76 19.08 15.89
CA ASN A 52 8.80 20.10 15.46
C ASN A 52 9.13 20.64 14.05
N TYR A 53 8.93 19.80 13.04
CA TYR A 53 9.27 20.10 11.65
C TYR A 53 8.49 21.29 11.07
N ARG A 54 7.23 21.52 11.50
CA ARG A 54 6.42 22.65 11.01
C ARG A 54 7.00 24.00 11.45
N LEU A 55 7.36 24.13 12.73
CA LEU A 55 7.99 25.34 13.24
C LEU A 55 9.40 25.52 12.65
N ALA A 56 10.16 24.43 12.53
CA ALA A 56 11.48 24.45 11.89
C ALA A 56 11.40 24.93 10.43
N LYS A 57 10.42 24.44 9.66
CA LYS A 57 10.11 24.88 8.29
C LYS A 57 9.87 26.38 8.23
N ALA A 58 8.96 26.91 9.05
CA ALA A 58 8.65 28.34 9.06
C ALA A 58 9.89 29.19 9.36
N LYS A 59 10.68 28.81 10.38
CA LYS A 59 11.92 29.52 10.75
C LYS A 59 12.98 29.45 9.66
N ALA A 60 13.17 28.28 9.05
CA ALA A 60 14.16 28.08 8.00
C ALA A 60 13.80 28.83 6.72
N VAL A 61 12.53 28.85 6.31
CA VAL A 61 12.07 29.62 5.14
C VAL A 61 12.30 31.11 5.37
N ALA A 62 11.90 31.66 6.52
CA ALA A 62 12.13 33.06 6.85
C ALA A 62 13.62 33.42 6.91
N LEU A 63 14.44 32.52 7.45
CA LEU A 63 15.89 32.71 7.49
C LEU A 63 16.51 32.66 6.08
N SER A 64 15.97 31.82 5.18
CA SER A 64 16.49 31.68 3.81
C SER A 64 16.35 32.96 2.99
N GLU A 65 15.36 33.81 3.26
CA GLU A 65 15.15 35.08 2.56
C GLU A 65 16.27 36.11 2.83
N ARG A 66 17.11 35.86 3.85
CA ARG A 66 18.25 36.71 4.21
C ARG A 66 19.52 36.28 3.48
N ASN A 67 20.42 37.25 3.25
CA ASN A 67 21.72 37.00 2.61
C ASN A 67 22.74 36.48 3.63
N ILE A 68 22.68 35.17 3.93
CA ILE A 68 23.58 34.52 4.87
C ILE A 68 24.88 34.13 4.16
N THR A 69 26.02 34.58 4.70
CA THR A 69 27.35 34.31 4.13
C THR A 69 28.19 33.35 4.98
N LYS A 70 27.87 33.19 6.27
CA LYS A 70 28.64 32.39 7.22
C LYS A 70 28.50 30.87 6.93
N PRO A 71 29.60 30.12 6.67
CA PRO A 71 29.51 28.72 6.22
C PRO A 71 28.78 27.76 7.17
N LYS A 72 29.02 27.84 8.49
CA LYS A 72 28.30 26.99 9.47
C LYS A 72 26.80 27.28 9.49
N ALA A 73 26.41 28.56 9.40
CA ALA A 73 25.00 28.96 9.36
C ALA A 73 24.32 28.51 8.06
N VAL A 74 25.01 28.64 6.92
CA VAL A 74 24.52 28.14 5.61
C VAL A 74 24.34 26.62 5.64
N ASN A 75 25.32 25.86 6.14
CA ASN A 75 25.21 24.40 6.23
C ASN A 75 24.05 23.97 7.14
N ALA A 76 23.88 24.64 8.28
CA ALA A 76 22.75 24.39 9.17
C ALA A 76 21.41 24.72 8.49
N LEU A 77 21.29 25.87 7.84
CA LEU A 77 20.10 26.25 7.08
C LEU A 77 19.78 25.25 5.97
N VAL A 78 20.77 24.89 5.14
CA VAL A 78 20.63 23.89 4.08
C VAL A 78 20.16 22.55 4.66
N HIS A 79 20.76 22.10 5.75
CA HIS A 79 20.36 20.86 6.42
C HIS A 79 18.91 20.91 6.89
N VAL A 80 18.47 22.02 7.51
CA VAL A 80 17.08 22.17 7.96
C VAL A 80 16.11 22.24 6.79
N LEU A 81 16.40 23.04 5.75
CA LEU A 81 15.57 23.14 4.55
C LEU A 81 15.42 21.79 3.84
N GLN A 82 16.49 20.99 3.75
CA GLN A 82 16.45 19.65 3.16
C GLN A 82 15.59 18.68 3.96
N ASN A 83 15.73 18.65 5.30
CA ASN A 83 14.96 17.74 6.14
C ASN A 83 13.48 18.14 6.23
N CYS A 84 13.16 19.43 6.08
CA CYS A 84 11.80 19.95 6.07
C CYS A 84 11.17 20.01 4.66
N CYS A 85 11.81 19.42 3.65
CA CYS A 85 11.36 19.42 2.25
C CYS A 85 11.04 20.82 1.68
N CYS A 86 11.77 21.84 2.12
CA CYS A 86 11.58 23.23 1.69
C CYS A 86 12.36 23.51 0.40
N TRP A 87 12.02 22.80 -0.67
CA TRP A 87 12.84 22.73 -1.86
C TRP A 87 12.96 24.05 -2.63
N ASP A 88 11.88 24.83 -2.72
CA ASP A 88 11.91 26.15 -3.37
C ASP A 88 12.88 27.11 -2.67
N ALA A 89 12.77 27.20 -1.34
CA ALA A 89 13.65 28.00 -0.51
C ALA A 89 15.12 27.52 -0.59
N LEU A 90 15.32 26.21 -0.65
CA LEU A 90 16.65 25.61 -0.81
C LEU A 90 17.27 25.93 -2.19
N ALA A 91 16.48 25.82 -3.27
CA ALA A 91 16.93 26.17 -4.62
C ALA A 91 17.33 27.65 -4.70
N ALA A 92 16.48 28.54 -4.20
CA ALA A 92 16.77 29.98 -4.15
C ALA A 92 18.04 30.28 -3.32
N THR A 93 18.26 29.53 -2.23
CA THR A 93 19.47 29.64 -1.41
C THR A 93 20.72 29.25 -2.21
N TYR A 94 20.70 28.13 -2.94
CA TYR A 94 21.83 27.73 -3.78
C TYR A 94 22.08 28.70 -4.95
N GLU A 95 21.04 29.27 -5.56
CA GLU A 95 21.19 30.30 -6.60
C GLU A 95 21.94 31.54 -6.10
N ARG A 96 21.66 31.98 -4.87
CA ARG A 96 22.39 33.09 -4.22
C ARG A 96 23.83 32.73 -3.83
N LEU A 97 24.08 31.47 -3.46
CA LEU A 97 25.41 31.00 -3.04
C LEU A 97 26.34 30.69 -4.21
N LYS A 98 25.79 30.46 -5.41
CA LYS A 98 26.53 30.11 -6.63
C LYS A 98 27.75 31.01 -6.89
N PRO A 99 27.67 32.36 -6.81
CA PRO A 99 28.83 33.23 -7.03
C PRO A 99 29.78 33.36 -5.82
N LEU A 100 29.40 32.86 -4.63
CA LEU A 100 30.11 33.11 -3.37
C LEU A 100 30.99 31.95 -2.90
N GLN A 101 30.72 30.73 -3.36
CA GLN A 101 31.40 29.50 -2.95
C GLN A 101 31.74 28.65 -4.18
N ASN A 102 32.27 27.43 -4.00
CA ASN A 102 32.64 26.51 -5.09
C ASN A 102 31.49 26.35 -6.11
N GLU A 103 31.57 27.10 -7.22
CA GLU A 103 30.48 27.28 -8.18
C GLU A 103 30.02 25.95 -8.77
N ARG A 104 30.96 25.03 -9.02
CA ARG A 104 30.67 23.70 -9.55
C ARG A 104 29.82 22.90 -8.56
N GLN A 105 30.28 22.78 -7.31
CA GLN A 105 29.58 21.99 -6.28
C GLN A 105 28.20 22.56 -5.98
N ILE A 106 28.08 23.89 -5.88
CA ILE A 106 26.79 24.55 -5.63
C ILE A 106 25.84 24.36 -6.80
N SER A 107 26.33 24.46 -8.04
CA SER A 107 25.51 24.23 -9.24
C SER A 107 25.06 22.76 -9.35
N GLU A 108 25.92 21.80 -9.01
CA GLU A 108 25.52 20.39 -8.90
C GLU A 108 24.46 20.18 -7.82
N ASN A 109 24.63 20.76 -6.62
CA ASN A 109 23.65 20.71 -5.54
C ASN A 109 22.31 21.36 -5.93
N LEU A 110 22.35 22.44 -6.72
CA LEU A 110 21.16 23.09 -7.27
C LEU A 110 20.42 22.16 -8.24
N VAL A 111 21.14 21.48 -9.13
CA VAL A 111 20.56 20.45 -10.01
C VAL A 111 19.90 19.35 -9.18
N GLN A 112 20.57 18.84 -8.14
CA GLN A 112 19.99 17.85 -7.24
C GLN A 112 18.72 18.35 -6.56
N THR A 113 18.70 19.61 -6.14
CA THR A 113 17.52 20.22 -5.53
C THR A 113 16.38 20.31 -6.52
N TYR A 114 16.64 20.74 -7.77
CA TYR A 114 15.63 20.73 -8.82
C TYR A 114 15.12 19.33 -9.17
N THR A 115 16.00 18.32 -9.12
CA THR A 115 15.58 16.92 -9.25
C THR A 115 14.66 16.53 -8.09
N ARG A 116 15.01 16.84 -6.83
CA ARG A 116 14.15 16.60 -5.64
C ARG A 116 12.79 17.29 -5.73
N MET A 117 12.70 18.42 -6.43
CA MET A 117 11.42 19.11 -6.72
C MET A 117 10.61 18.47 -7.84
N GLY A 118 11.24 17.70 -8.74
CA GLY A 118 10.60 17.23 -9.97
C GLY A 118 10.51 18.35 -11.02
N ALA A 119 11.24 19.45 -10.83
CA ALA A 119 11.27 20.59 -11.74
C ALA A 119 12.21 20.33 -12.92
N TYR A 120 11.93 19.29 -13.71
CA TYR A 120 12.86 18.76 -14.72
C TYR A 120 13.23 19.75 -15.83
N ALA A 121 12.37 20.71 -16.15
CA ALA A 121 12.72 21.81 -17.05
C ALA A 121 13.90 22.65 -16.51
N LYS A 122 13.91 22.93 -15.21
CA LYS A 122 15.02 23.64 -14.53
C LYS A 122 16.27 22.76 -14.44
N VAL A 123 16.10 21.45 -14.17
CA VAL A 123 17.20 20.46 -14.19
C VAL A 123 17.89 20.47 -15.55
N GLN A 124 17.13 20.41 -16.65
CA GLN A 124 17.66 20.42 -18.01
C GLN A 124 18.47 21.70 -18.29
N GLN A 125 17.94 22.88 -17.93
CA GLN A 125 18.63 24.16 -18.13
C GLN A 125 19.93 24.24 -17.31
N ALA A 126 19.91 23.85 -16.04
CA ALA A 126 21.07 23.87 -15.16
C ALA A 126 22.14 22.85 -15.59
N ALA A 127 21.75 21.64 -16.00
CA ALA A 127 22.66 20.64 -16.54
C ALA A 127 23.32 21.10 -17.85
N MET A 128 22.59 21.81 -18.72
CA MET A 128 23.16 22.41 -19.93
C MET A 128 24.22 23.47 -19.62
N GLN A 129 23.99 24.32 -18.61
CA GLN A 129 24.97 25.31 -18.17
C GLN A 129 26.24 24.65 -17.60
N LEU A 130 26.07 23.63 -16.76
CA LEU A 130 27.18 22.84 -16.21
C LEU A 130 28.01 22.19 -17.32
N TYR A 131 27.35 21.62 -18.34
CA TYR A 131 28.05 21.05 -19.48
C TYR A 131 28.83 22.10 -20.26
N ARG A 132 28.24 23.28 -20.53
CA ARG A 132 28.94 24.39 -21.21
C ARG A 132 30.17 24.88 -20.45
N GLN A 133 30.10 24.92 -19.11
CA GLN A 133 31.18 25.42 -18.26
C GLN A 133 32.31 24.39 -18.07
N TYR A 134 31.97 23.12 -17.85
CA TYR A 134 32.94 22.11 -17.41
C TYR A 134 33.15 20.95 -18.39
N SER A 135 32.33 20.83 -19.44
CA SER A 135 32.42 19.81 -20.50
C SER A 135 32.43 18.35 -20.01
N ASP A 136 31.90 18.08 -18.82
CA ASP A 136 31.81 16.72 -18.26
C ASP A 136 30.63 15.95 -18.90
N PRO A 137 30.86 14.81 -19.56
CA PRO A 137 29.82 14.04 -20.25
C PRO A 137 28.65 13.60 -19.37
N LYS A 138 28.85 13.46 -18.05
CA LYS A 138 27.77 13.08 -17.12
C LYS A 138 26.60 14.08 -17.15
N TYR A 139 26.88 15.37 -17.37
CA TYR A 139 25.84 16.39 -17.43
C TYR A 139 24.98 16.27 -18.69
N GLN A 140 25.49 15.65 -19.76
CA GLN A 140 24.67 15.33 -20.93
C GLN A 140 23.65 14.25 -20.62
N VAL A 141 24.04 13.25 -19.82
CA VAL A 141 23.10 12.22 -19.35
C VAL A 141 22.05 12.82 -18.43
N TRP A 142 22.44 13.75 -17.55
CA TRP A 142 21.50 14.51 -16.73
C TRP A 142 20.50 15.32 -17.57
N MET A 143 20.96 15.95 -18.66
CA MET A 143 20.08 16.61 -19.62
C MET A 143 19.09 15.62 -20.24
N VAL A 144 19.55 14.46 -20.72
CA VAL A 144 18.69 13.42 -21.31
C VAL A 144 17.64 12.94 -20.30
N GLN A 145 18.04 12.56 -19.08
CA GLN A 145 17.10 12.10 -18.06
C GLN A 145 16.06 13.17 -17.70
N ALA A 146 16.48 14.45 -17.62
CA ALA A 146 15.56 15.55 -17.38
C ALA A 146 14.60 15.79 -18.56
N MET A 147 15.06 15.64 -19.80
CA MET A 147 14.21 15.72 -20.99
C MET A 147 13.17 14.60 -21.00
N LEU A 148 13.59 13.36 -20.74
CA LEU A 148 12.70 12.19 -20.72
C LEU A 148 11.67 12.29 -19.59
N ALA A 149 12.05 12.81 -18.41
CA ALA A 149 11.14 13.04 -17.29
C ALA A 149 10.04 14.07 -17.57
N GLN A 150 10.19 14.90 -18.61
CA GLN A 150 9.16 15.86 -19.05
C GLN A 150 8.23 15.27 -20.12
N VAL A 151 8.56 14.10 -20.70
CA VAL A 151 7.76 13.49 -21.75
C VAL A 151 6.52 12.82 -21.12
N PRO A 152 5.30 13.11 -21.61
CA PRO A 152 4.11 12.37 -21.20
C PRO A 152 4.26 10.88 -21.52
N ALA A 153 3.85 10.00 -20.62
CA ALA A 153 4.08 8.55 -20.72
C ALA A 153 3.58 7.95 -22.05
N ASP A 154 2.44 8.42 -22.56
CA ASP A 154 1.79 7.89 -23.76
C ASP A 154 2.25 8.58 -25.06
N SER A 155 3.20 9.52 -24.98
CA SER A 155 3.65 10.27 -26.15
C SER A 155 4.76 9.52 -26.89
N SER A 156 4.54 9.26 -28.18
CA SER A 156 5.55 8.68 -29.08
C SER A 156 6.28 9.72 -29.94
N ASP A 157 5.65 10.88 -30.22
CA ASP A 157 6.20 11.89 -31.14
C ASP A 157 6.75 13.17 -30.45
N HIS A 158 6.98 13.12 -29.13
CA HIS A 158 7.36 14.32 -28.36
C HIS A 158 8.72 14.90 -28.80
N ILE A 159 8.82 16.22 -28.91
CA ILE A 159 10.06 16.88 -29.37
C ILE A 159 11.28 16.57 -28.47
N LEU A 160 11.06 16.52 -27.14
CA LEU A 160 12.11 16.17 -26.18
C LEU A 160 12.55 14.71 -26.31
N LEU A 161 11.66 13.82 -26.75
CA LEU A 161 11.98 12.42 -26.97
C LEU A 161 12.95 12.27 -28.16
N LYS A 162 12.64 12.95 -29.28
CA LYS A 162 13.52 13.03 -30.47
C LYS A 162 14.86 13.68 -30.15
N LEU A 163 14.87 14.73 -29.32
CA LEU A 163 16.10 15.40 -28.90
C LEU A 163 16.97 14.50 -28.02
N SER A 164 16.35 13.76 -27.09
CA SER A 164 17.03 12.77 -26.25
C SER A 164 17.71 11.70 -27.09
N THR A 165 17.05 11.15 -28.12
CA THR A 165 17.66 10.19 -29.06
C THR A 165 18.90 10.75 -29.74
N LYS A 166 18.78 11.97 -30.30
CA LYS A 166 19.91 12.62 -30.98
C LYS A 166 21.08 12.87 -30.04
N LEU A 167 20.81 13.32 -28.81
CA LEU A 167 21.85 13.59 -27.81
C LEU A 167 22.51 12.29 -27.33
N LEU A 168 21.71 11.22 -27.16
CA LEU A 168 22.23 9.90 -26.80
C LEU A 168 23.17 9.36 -27.90
N ASP A 169 22.74 9.36 -29.15
CA ASP A 169 23.53 8.80 -30.26
C ASP A 169 24.77 9.64 -30.59
N ALA A 170 24.63 10.96 -30.65
CA ALA A 170 25.69 11.85 -31.11
C ALA A 170 26.71 12.26 -30.04
N ALA A 171 26.37 12.16 -28.75
CA ALA A 171 27.24 12.62 -27.66
C ALA A 171 27.47 11.58 -26.57
N VAL A 172 26.41 10.96 -26.05
CA VAL A 172 26.52 10.06 -24.88
C VAL A 172 27.12 8.70 -25.26
N LEU A 173 26.68 8.11 -26.37
CA LEU A 173 27.08 6.77 -26.83
C LEU A 173 28.31 6.79 -27.75
N THR A 174 29.22 7.74 -27.50
CA THR A 174 30.48 7.91 -28.22
C THR A 174 31.67 7.57 -27.33
N GLU A 175 32.86 7.35 -27.89
CA GLU A 175 34.07 7.00 -27.10
C GLU A 175 34.42 8.02 -26.01
N LYS A 176 34.06 9.29 -26.20
CA LYS A 176 34.28 10.38 -25.23
C LYS A 176 33.07 10.65 -24.33
N GLY A 177 31.97 9.93 -24.56
CA GLY A 177 30.71 10.08 -23.84
C GLY A 177 30.67 9.29 -22.53
N HIS A 178 29.53 9.35 -21.84
CA HIS A 178 29.27 8.60 -20.60
C HIS A 178 28.48 7.33 -20.89
N ILE A 179 29.17 6.27 -21.33
CA ILE A 179 28.55 4.99 -21.67
C ILE A 179 28.47 4.11 -20.43
N VAL A 180 27.26 3.83 -19.98
CA VAL A 180 26.94 2.89 -18.91
C VAL A 180 25.79 1.99 -19.38
N PRO A 181 25.60 0.79 -18.81
CA PRO A 181 24.52 -0.12 -19.19
C PRO A 181 23.15 0.55 -19.29
N SER A 182 22.84 1.43 -18.34
CA SER A 182 21.57 2.15 -18.30
C SER A 182 21.42 3.14 -19.46
N THR A 183 22.47 3.83 -19.93
CA THR A 183 22.35 4.79 -21.05
C THR A 183 22.14 4.08 -22.38
N VAL A 184 22.71 2.88 -22.53
CA VAL A 184 22.47 2.01 -23.69
C VAL A 184 21.03 1.49 -23.68
N GLN A 185 20.55 0.98 -22.54
CA GLN A 185 19.16 0.53 -22.38
C GLN A 185 18.17 1.69 -22.64
N THR A 186 18.44 2.87 -22.08
CA THR A 186 17.63 4.08 -22.28
C THR A 186 17.49 4.42 -23.75
N TYR A 187 18.56 4.30 -24.54
CA TYR A 187 18.50 4.57 -25.98
C TYR A 187 17.57 3.61 -26.71
N VAL A 188 17.65 2.31 -26.39
CA VAL A 188 16.76 1.29 -26.96
C VAL A 188 15.30 1.55 -26.55
N ASP A 189 15.04 1.85 -25.27
CA ASP A 189 13.70 2.14 -24.77
C ASP A 189 13.09 3.38 -25.43
N VAL A 190 13.88 4.43 -25.62
CA VAL A 190 13.47 5.69 -26.26
C VAL A 190 13.18 5.50 -27.75
N LEU A 191 13.94 4.66 -28.46
CA LEU A 191 13.64 4.27 -29.84
C LEU A 191 12.35 3.44 -29.92
N ALA A 192 12.16 2.52 -28.98
CA ALA A 192 10.96 1.70 -28.89
C ALA A 192 9.70 2.55 -28.60
N GLN A 193 9.80 3.56 -27.73
CA GLN A 193 8.73 4.51 -27.45
C GLN A 193 8.37 5.36 -28.69
N GLN A 194 9.33 5.64 -29.57
CA GLN A 194 9.11 6.33 -30.84
C GLN A 194 8.60 5.43 -31.98
N GLY A 195 8.45 4.13 -31.75
CA GLY A 195 8.11 3.17 -32.80
C GLY A 195 9.24 2.91 -33.81
N GLN A 196 10.48 3.32 -33.52
CA GLN A 196 11.65 3.16 -34.41
C GLN A 196 12.32 1.80 -34.19
N TYR A 197 11.58 0.71 -34.38
CA TYR A 197 12.04 -0.64 -34.05
C TYR A 197 13.21 -1.10 -34.94
N ALA A 198 13.19 -0.79 -36.24
CA ALA A 198 14.28 -1.14 -37.16
C ALA A 198 15.62 -0.52 -36.74
N THR A 199 15.62 0.76 -36.36
CA THR A 199 16.81 1.47 -35.87
C THR A 199 17.31 0.89 -34.55
N ALA A 200 16.39 0.47 -33.66
CA ALA A 200 16.75 -0.21 -32.42
C ALA A 200 17.44 -1.56 -32.68
N VAL A 201 16.94 -2.34 -33.65
CA VAL A 201 17.56 -3.61 -34.08
C VAL A 201 18.97 -3.37 -34.61
N ASP A 202 19.15 -2.42 -35.53
CA ASP A 202 20.47 -2.11 -36.11
C ASP A 202 21.48 -1.69 -35.03
N PHE A 203 21.03 -0.86 -34.07
CA PHE A 203 21.85 -0.48 -32.93
C PHE A 203 22.22 -1.69 -32.07
N LEU A 204 21.25 -2.55 -31.75
CA LEU A 204 21.44 -3.77 -30.96
C LEU A 204 22.36 -4.79 -31.63
N LEU A 205 22.52 -4.80 -32.96
CA LEU A 205 23.50 -5.64 -33.65
C LEU A 205 24.92 -5.02 -33.64
N SER A 206 25.01 -3.70 -33.51
CA SER A 206 26.28 -2.96 -33.56
C SER A 206 27.20 -3.21 -32.35
N GLY A 207 28.50 -2.92 -32.51
CA GLY A 207 29.47 -3.02 -31.40
C GLY A 207 29.19 -2.05 -30.24
N ARG A 208 28.42 -0.97 -30.47
CA ARG A 208 28.09 0.04 -29.46
C ARG A 208 27.12 -0.50 -28.40
N ALA A 209 26.20 -1.36 -28.80
CA ALA A 209 25.23 -1.98 -27.90
C ALA A 209 25.84 -3.03 -26.96
N ALA A 210 27.08 -3.49 -27.20
CA ALA A 210 27.75 -4.45 -26.31
C ALA A 210 27.93 -3.93 -24.87
N LYS A 211 27.85 -2.61 -24.66
CA LYS A 211 27.95 -1.97 -23.35
C LYS A 211 26.67 -2.05 -22.51
N ILE A 212 25.58 -2.62 -23.03
CA ILE A 212 24.33 -2.86 -22.30
C ILE A 212 24.50 -3.83 -21.11
N GLY A 213 25.57 -4.63 -21.10
CA GLY A 213 25.87 -5.58 -20.03
C GLY A 213 25.94 -7.01 -20.54
N LEU A 214 25.15 -7.89 -19.94
CA LEU A 214 25.13 -9.31 -20.29
C LEU A 214 24.60 -9.53 -21.71
N LEU A 215 25.16 -10.51 -22.42
CA LEU A 215 24.69 -10.89 -23.75
C LEU A 215 23.22 -11.30 -23.74
N ALA A 216 22.76 -11.97 -22.67
CA ALA A 216 21.36 -12.35 -22.50
C ALA A 216 20.41 -11.14 -22.55
N THR A 217 20.69 -10.07 -21.80
CA THR A 217 19.89 -8.83 -21.80
C THR A 217 19.82 -8.20 -23.19
N ARG A 218 20.93 -8.24 -23.94
CA ARG A 218 20.99 -7.75 -25.32
C ARG A 218 20.14 -8.59 -26.27
N LEU A 219 20.18 -9.91 -26.14
CA LEU A 219 19.38 -10.85 -26.94
C LEU A 219 17.89 -10.74 -26.62
N GLU A 220 17.52 -10.55 -25.34
CA GLU A 220 16.14 -10.30 -24.92
C GLU A 220 15.59 -9.01 -25.57
N ALA A 221 16.34 -7.92 -25.50
CA ALA A 221 15.97 -6.67 -26.15
C ALA A 221 15.88 -6.84 -27.67
N LEU A 222 16.84 -7.56 -28.28
CA LEU A 222 16.87 -7.80 -29.72
C LEU A 222 15.67 -8.61 -30.21
N ALA A 223 15.32 -9.71 -29.53
CA ALA A 223 14.16 -10.53 -29.87
C ALA A 223 12.86 -9.71 -29.83
N ARG A 224 12.65 -8.93 -28.76
CA ARG A 224 11.47 -8.06 -28.63
C ARG A 224 11.42 -6.98 -29.72
N MET A 225 12.56 -6.36 -30.06
CA MET A 225 12.61 -5.33 -31.11
C MET A 225 12.42 -5.93 -32.51
N LEU A 226 12.97 -7.11 -32.79
CA LEU A 226 12.76 -7.83 -34.06
C LEU A 226 11.29 -8.20 -34.25
N GLN A 227 10.64 -8.69 -33.20
CA GLN A 227 9.21 -9.03 -33.22
C GLN A 227 8.36 -7.78 -33.52
N LYS A 228 8.61 -6.67 -32.81
CA LYS A 228 7.90 -5.39 -33.04
C LYS A 228 8.20 -4.77 -34.42
N ALA A 229 9.36 -5.07 -35.01
CA ALA A 229 9.70 -4.67 -36.37
C ALA A 229 9.07 -5.57 -37.46
N GLY A 230 8.28 -6.58 -37.08
CA GLY A 230 7.67 -7.55 -38.01
C GLY A 230 8.61 -8.66 -38.49
N ARG A 231 9.85 -8.74 -37.99
CA ARG A 231 10.85 -9.76 -38.36
C ARG A 231 10.74 -10.99 -37.46
N VAL A 232 9.60 -11.69 -37.55
CA VAL A 232 9.21 -12.74 -36.60
C VAL A 232 10.15 -13.95 -36.64
N SER A 233 10.55 -14.43 -37.82
CA SER A 233 11.47 -15.58 -37.96
C SER A 233 12.81 -15.31 -37.28
N ALA A 234 13.39 -14.13 -37.54
CA ALA A 234 14.62 -13.71 -36.91
C ALA A 234 14.47 -13.53 -35.38
N ALA A 235 13.34 -12.98 -34.92
CA ALA A 235 13.03 -12.87 -33.50
C ALA A 235 12.98 -14.25 -32.82
N ASN A 236 12.32 -15.21 -33.47
CA ASN A 236 12.22 -16.59 -32.98
C ASN A 236 13.59 -17.26 -32.89
N ALA A 237 14.43 -17.16 -33.93
CA ALA A 237 15.77 -17.74 -33.92
C ALA A 237 16.63 -17.19 -32.77
N VAL A 238 16.56 -15.87 -32.52
CA VAL A 238 17.25 -15.21 -31.39
C VAL A 238 16.71 -15.70 -30.05
N ALA A 239 15.39 -15.77 -29.89
CA ALA A 239 14.75 -16.20 -28.65
C ALA A 239 15.00 -17.69 -28.37
N ARG A 240 15.00 -18.54 -29.41
CA ARG A 240 15.36 -19.97 -29.36
C ARG A 240 16.79 -20.12 -28.87
N TYR A 241 17.73 -19.41 -29.49
CA TYR A 241 19.13 -19.43 -29.11
C TYR A 241 19.30 -19.02 -27.64
N LEU A 242 18.66 -17.92 -27.23
CA LEU A 242 18.68 -17.43 -25.85
C LEU A 242 18.17 -18.48 -24.86
N TRP A 243 17.02 -19.10 -25.14
CA TRP A 243 16.45 -20.12 -24.24
C TRP A 243 17.30 -21.39 -24.18
N SER A 244 17.94 -21.78 -25.30
CA SER A 244 18.83 -22.95 -25.33
C SER A 244 20.12 -22.77 -24.51
N GLN A 245 20.57 -21.52 -24.27
CA GLN A 245 21.74 -21.27 -23.41
C GLN A 245 21.43 -21.46 -21.92
N GLU A 246 20.28 -20.95 -21.46
CA GLU A 246 19.81 -21.06 -20.06
C GLU A 246 18.34 -21.50 -20.04
N SER A 247 18.13 -22.81 -20.16
CA SER A 247 16.81 -23.42 -20.37
C SER A 247 15.86 -23.33 -19.17
N ASP A 248 16.39 -22.99 -17.99
CA ASP A 248 15.63 -22.77 -16.75
C ASP A 248 15.12 -21.32 -16.61
N ASN A 249 15.55 -20.39 -17.47
CA ASN A 249 15.09 -19.00 -17.45
C ASN A 249 13.70 -18.86 -18.10
N TRP A 250 12.67 -18.69 -17.26
CA TRP A 250 11.27 -18.54 -17.70
C TRP A 250 11.04 -17.31 -18.59
N ALA A 251 11.78 -16.21 -18.39
CA ALA A 251 11.64 -15.01 -19.22
C ALA A 251 12.09 -15.28 -20.66
N SER A 252 13.18 -16.03 -20.85
CA SER A 252 13.66 -16.46 -22.17
C SER A 252 12.65 -17.37 -22.87
N PHE A 253 12.08 -18.34 -22.13
CA PHE A 253 11.03 -19.22 -22.65
C PHE A 253 9.79 -18.42 -23.07
N THR A 254 9.35 -17.47 -22.25
CA THR A 254 8.19 -16.61 -22.54
C THR A 254 8.42 -15.82 -23.82
N ILE A 255 9.57 -15.15 -23.97
CA ILE A 255 9.92 -14.42 -25.20
C ILE A 255 9.90 -15.36 -26.41
N TYR A 256 10.46 -16.57 -26.28
CA TYR A 256 10.46 -17.55 -27.36
C TYR A 256 9.05 -18.01 -27.74
N LYS A 257 8.20 -18.37 -26.77
CA LYS A 257 6.81 -18.75 -27.00
C LYS A 257 6.01 -17.61 -27.63
N ASP A 258 6.19 -16.38 -27.15
CA ASP A 258 5.53 -15.18 -27.68
C ASP A 258 5.88 -14.94 -29.16
N THR A 259 7.07 -15.34 -29.62
CA THR A 259 7.41 -15.23 -31.06
C THR A 259 6.68 -16.24 -31.95
N LEU A 260 6.17 -17.33 -31.40
CA LEU A 260 5.43 -18.37 -32.14
C LEU A 260 3.93 -18.10 -32.18
N VAL A 261 3.41 -17.27 -31.27
CA VAL A 261 2.01 -16.89 -31.21
C VAL A 261 1.84 -15.50 -31.85
N PRO A 262 1.15 -15.38 -33.00
CA PRO A 262 1.00 -14.09 -33.67
C PRO A 262 0.25 -13.09 -32.76
N ALA A 263 0.80 -11.89 -32.58
CA ALA A 263 0.06 -10.79 -31.96
C ALA A 263 -0.96 -10.22 -32.95
N ALA A 264 -2.18 -9.95 -32.49
CA ALA A 264 -3.30 -9.48 -33.33
C ALA A 264 -3.05 -8.13 -34.05
N ASP A 265 -2.04 -7.36 -33.61
CA ASP A 265 -1.75 -5.99 -34.07
C ASP A 265 -0.50 -5.88 -34.97
N ILE A 266 0.13 -7.00 -35.35
CA ILE A 266 1.28 -6.97 -36.27
C ILE A 266 0.75 -7.12 -37.70
N ASP A 267 0.68 -6.01 -38.44
CA ASP A 267 0.55 -6.05 -39.89
C ASP A 267 1.71 -6.89 -40.42
N ALA A 268 1.38 -8.04 -41.03
CA ALA A 268 2.35 -8.89 -41.71
C ALA A 268 2.89 -8.14 -42.93
N GLY A 269 3.84 -7.24 -42.70
CA GLY A 269 4.55 -6.54 -43.77
C GLY A 269 5.20 -7.55 -44.69
N GLU A 270 5.05 -7.35 -46.01
CA GLU A 270 5.72 -8.15 -47.03
C GLU A 270 7.23 -8.21 -46.72
N GLY A 271 7.72 -9.43 -46.52
CA GLY A 271 9.07 -9.72 -46.03
C GLY A 271 10.16 -9.08 -46.89
N GLY A 272 10.71 -7.97 -46.41
CA GLY A 272 11.99 -7.45 -46.89
C GLY A 272 13.10 -8.47 -46.58
N GLY A 273 13.89 -8.82 -47.60
CA GLY A 273 14.86 -9.93 -47.60
C GLY A 273 15.54 -10.18 -46.25
N GLU A 274 15.15 -11.28 -45.59
CA GLU A 274 15.70 -11.65 -44.30
C GLU A 274 17.16 -12.10 -44.46
N ALA A 275 18.08 -11.44 -43.75
CA ALA A 275 19.46 -11.91 -43.65
C ALA A 275 19.48 -13.30 -43.00
N SER A 276 20.15 -14.25 -43.63
CA SER A 276 20.21 -15.65 -43.14
C SER A 276 20.90 -15.79 -41.79
N ALA A 277 21.75 -14.84 -41.39
CA ALA A 277 22.40 -14.81 -40.09
C ALA A 277 22.46 -13.39 -39.52
N LEU A 278 22.32 -13.29 -38.19
CA LEU A 278 22.48 -12.05 -37.43
C LEU A 278 23.79 -12.09 -36.64
N GLU A 279 24.69 -11.15 -36.94
CA GLU A 279 25.95 -11.00 -36.23
C GLU A 279 25.83 -9.94 -35.12
N LEU A 280 25.90 -10.37 -33.87
CA LEU A 280 26.04 -9.47 -32.73
C LEU A 280 27.52 -9.14 -32.54
N ARG A 281 27.88 -7.88 -32.75
CA ARG A 281 29.27 -7.40 -32.62
C ARG A 281 29.57 -6.93 -31.21
N GLY A 282 30.80 -7.14 -30.76
CA GLY A 282 31.28 -6.70 -29.45
C GLY A 282 32.81 -6.61 -29.38
N PRO A 283 33.38 -5.93 -28.38
CA PRO A 283 34.83 -5.82 -28.24
C PRO A 283 35.47 -7.16 -27.80
N ALA A 284 34.78 -7.91 -26.94
CA ALA A 284 35.24 -9.17 -26.35
C ALA A 284 34.51 -10.38 -26.97
N PRO A 285 35.11 -11.58 -27.01
CA PRO A 285 34.51 -12.77 -27.61
C PRO A 285 33.21 -13.19 -26.93
N GLU A 286 33.09 -13.05 -25.60
CA GLU A 286 31.87 -13.35 -24.82
C GLU A 286 30.69 -12.41 -25.14
N MET A 287 30.94 -11.30 -25.84
CA MET A 287 29.92 -10.33 -26.27
C MET A 287 29.56 -10.49 -27.76
N ARG A 288 30.17 -11.46 -28.45
CA ARG A 288 29.93 -11.76 -29.86
C ARG A 288 29.14 -13.06 -29.98
N THR A 289 28.13 -13.06 -30.82
CA THR A 289 27.45 -14.28 -31.22
C THR A 289 26.87 -14.12 -32.61
N THR A 290 26.75 -15.22 -33.33
CA THR A 290 26.09 -15.27 -34.63
C THR A 290 24.89 -16.19 -34.50
N VAL A 291 23.70 -15.64 -34.77
CA VAL A 291 22.45 -16.39 -34.72
C VAL A 291 22.02 -16.71 -36.15
N ASP A 292 21.91 -17.99 -36.45
CA ASP A 292 21.37 -18.48 -37.72
C ASP A 292 19.84 -18.33 -37.72
N CYS A 293 19.32 -17.47 -38.61
CA CYS A 293 17.89 -17.20 -38.71
C CYS A 293 17.13 -18.32 -39.41
N THR A 294 17.82 -19.22 -40.12
CA THR A 294 17.19 -20.40 -40.76
C THR A 294 16.76 -21.46 -39.75
N MET A 295 17.28 -21.40 -38.53
CA MET A 295 16.93 -22.29 -37.41
C MET A 295 15.68 -21.81 -36.65
N ALA A 296 14.91 -20.88 -37.20
CA ALA A 296 13.64 -20.46 -36.63
C ALA A 296 12.64 -21.62 -36.62
N HIS A 297 11.89 -21.74 -35.52
CA HIS A 297 10.69 -22.57 -35.47
C HIS A 297 9.48 -21.75 -35.90
N HIS A 298 8.48 -22.44 -36.44
CA HIS A 298 7.25 -21.89 -36.98
C HIS A 298 6.00 -22.46 -36.31
N SER A 299 6.14 -23.47 -35.43
CA SER A 299 5.00 -24.06 -34.73
C SER A 299 5.29 -24.37 -33.26
N LEU A 300 4.21 -24.56 -32.49
CA LEU A 300 4.28 -24.94 -31.07
C LEU A 300 4.73 -26.40 -30.91
N GLU A 301 4.50 -27.27 -31.89
CA GLU A 301 4.96 -28.66 -31.89
C GLU A 301 6.50 -28.73 -31.94
N GLU A 302 7.14 -27.88 -32.76
CA GLU A 302 8.60 -27.74 -32.77
C GLU A 302 9.14 -27.22 -31.43
N ALA A 303 8.40 -26.32 -30.79
CA ALA A 303 8.74 -25.86 -29.44
C ALA A 303 8.63 -26.98 -28.39
N VAL A 304 7.64 -27.86 -28.48
CA VAL A 304 7.52 -29.05 -27.60
C VAL A 304 8.73 -29.96 -27.80
N GLN A 305 9.14 -30.18 -29.05
CA GLN A 305 10.30 -31.00 -29.35
C GLN A 305 11.58 -30.38 -28.76
N LEU A 306 11.78 -29.07 -28.90
CA LEU A 306 12.89 -28.37 -28.26
C LEU A 306 12.86 -28.49 -26.73
N ALA A 307 11.69 -28.35 -26.11
CA ALA A 307 11.55 -28.52 -24.66
C ALA A 307 12.05 -29.91 -24.21
N ARG A 308 11.69 -30.96 -24.95
CA ARG A 308 12.14 -32.34 -24.70
C ARG A 308 13.64 -32.52 -24.91
N GLU A 309 14.20 -31.96 -25.98
CA GLU A 309 15.65 -31.95 -26.21
C GLU A 309 16.40 -31.27 -25.06
N LEU A 310 15.87 -30.15 -24.55
CA LEU A 310 16.44 -29.45 -23.40
C LEU A 310 16.30 -30.24 -22.09
N GLN A 311 15.24 -31.05 -21.92
CA GLN A 311 15.12 -31.98 -20.80
C GLN A 311 16.19 -33.08 -20.87
N GLU A 312 16.40 -33.70 -22.03
CA GLU A 312 17.43 -34.73 -22.23
C GLU A 312 18.85 -34.17 -21.97
N GLN A 313 19.12 -32.95 -22.46
CA GLN A 313 20.37 -32.25 -22.17
C GLN A 313 20.53 -31.98 -20.67
N GLU A 314 19.47 -31.59 -19.98
CA GLU A 314 19.47 -31.35 -18.54
C GLU A 314 19.74 -32.65 -17.75
N GLU A 315 19.12 -33.77 -18.13
CA GLU A 315 19.38 -35.08 -17.54
C GLU A 315 20.85 -35.49 -17.73
N SER A 316 21.42 -35.21 -18.90
CA SER A 316 22.83 -35.52 -19.20
C SER A 316 23.82 -34.66 -18.40
N LYS A 317 23.52 -33.36 -18.21
CA LYS A 317 24.39 -32.40 -17.51
C LYS A 317 24.27 -32.52 -15.99
N HIS A 318 23.08 -32.84 -15.50
CA HIS A 318 22.73 -32.76 -14.08
C HIS A 318 21.95 -33.99 -13.59
N PRO A 319 22.55 -35.20 -13.61
CA PRO A 319 21.85 -36.47 -13.39
C PRO A 319 21.21 -36.62 -11.99
N ASN A 320 21.68 -35.84 -11.01
CA ASN A 320 21.19 -35.91 -9.62
C ASN A 320 20.34 -34.69 -9.22
N LYS A 321 20.24 -33.65 -10.07
CA LYS A 321 19.54 -32.41 -9.72
C LYS A 321 19.06 -31.67 -10.97
N HIS A 322 17.95 -32.15 -11.52
CA HIS A 322 17.32 -31.55 -12.68
C HIS A 322 16.71 -30.18 -12.36
N ARG A 323 16.94 -29.21 -13.24
CA ARG A 323 16.24 -27.92 -13.29
C ARG A 323 14.81 -28.11 -13.80
N ARG A 324 13.88 -27.24 -13.36
CA ARG A 324 12.43 -27.41 -13.57
C ARG A 324 11.93 -26.80 -14.89
N GLY A 325 12.60 -25.75 -15.36
CA GLY A 325 12.13 -24.91 -16.47
C GLY A 325 11.78 -25.67 -17.76
N PRO A 326 12.64 -26.55 -18.29
CA PRO A 326 12.33 -27.31 -19.51
C PRO A 326 11.10 -28.20 -19.40
N TYR A 327 10.85 -28.75 -18.21
CA TYR A 327 9.68 -29.59 -17.94
C TYR A 327 8.40 -28.74 -17.84
N LEU A 328 8.48 -27.59 -17.18
CA LEU A 328 7.36 -26.65 -17.11
C LEU A 328 7.02 -26.05 -18.47
N ALA A 329 8.04 -25.76 -19.29
CA ALA A 329 7.86 -25.30 -20.66
C ALA A 329 7.11 -26.33 -21.51
N GLU A 330 7.42 -27.62 -21.39
CA GLU A 330 6.64 -28.67 -22.07
C GLU A 330 5.17 -28.64 -21.63
N LEU A 331 4.89 -28.56 -20.32
CA LEU A 331 3.51 -28.50 -19.81
C LEU A 331 2.75 -27.28 -20.36
N ASP A 332 3.36 -26.10 -20.34
CA ASP A 332 2.76 -24.86 -20.83
C ASP A 332 2.49 -24.89 -22.35
N LEU A 333 3.40 -25.48 -23.14
CA LEU A 333 3.21 -25.69 -24.58
C LEU A 333 2.10 -26.71 -24.87
N LEU A 334 2.08 -27.85 -24.16
CA LEU A 334 1.04 -28.87 -24.31
C LEU A 334 -0.34 -28.35 -23.90
N HIS A 335 -0.40 -27.51 -22.86
CA HIS A 335 -1.62 -26.83 -22.46
C HIS A 335 -2.13 -25.89 -23.56
N SER A 336 -1.22 -25.13 -24.18
CA SER A 336 -1.55 -24.24 -25.31
C SER A 336 -2.05 -25.01 -26.54
N LEU A 337 -1.55 -26.23 -26.76
CA LEU A 337 -1.97 -27.15 -27.81
C LEU A 337 -3.22 -27.98 -27.47
N GLN A 338 -3.74 -27.89 -26.24
CA GLN A 338 -4.82 -28.75 -25.73
C GLN A 338 -4.53 -30.25 -25.94
N SER A 339 -3.26 -30.66 -25.76
CA SER A 339 -2.82 -32.02 -26.04
C SER A 339 -3.44 -33.05 -25.08
N THR A 340 -3.77 -34.24 -25.61
CA THR A 340 -4.23 -35.39 -24.82
C THR A 340 -3.15 -35.96 -23.90
N ASP A 341 -1.87 -35.68 -24.18
CA ASP A 341 -0.73 -36.17 -23.39
C ASP A 341 -0.56 -35.42 -22.06
N MET A 342 -1.33 -34.35 -21.85
CA MET A 342 -1.17 -33.44 -20.71
C MET A 342 -1.21 -34.17 -19.36
N GLN A 343 -2.17 -35.07 -19.16
CA GLN A 343 -2.31 -35.82 -17.90
C GLN A 343 -1.08 -36.67 -17.60
N ALA A 344 -0.59 -37.43 -18.59
CA ALA A 344 0.59 -38.28 -18.42
C ALA A 344 1.84 -37.44 -18.10
N ARG A 345 1.99 -36.27 -18.74
CA ARG A 345 3.13 -35.37 -18.54
C ARG A 345 3.09 -34.65 -17.19
N VAL A 346 1.91 -34.26 -16.71
CA VAL A 346 1.75 -33.73 -15.34
C VAL A 346 2.14 -34.78 -14.31
N ILE A 347 1.72 -36.05 -14.47
CA ILE A 347 2.10 -37.13 -13.56
C ILE A 347 3.62 -37.34 -13.57
N ALA A 348 4.25 -37.39 -14.75
CA ALA A 348 5.70 -37.51 -14.86
C ALA A 348 6.45 -36.33 -14.19
N TYR A 349 5.91 -35.11 -14.29
CA TYR A 349 6.43 -33.94 -13.57
C TYR A 349 6.32 -34.11 -12.06
N VAL A 350 5.16 -34.53 -11.57
CA VAL A 350 4.88 -34.77 -10.15
C VAL A 350 5.83 -35.81 -9.57
N GLU A 351 5.98 -36.96 -10.24
CA GLU A 351 6.90 -38.03 -9.82
C GLU A 351 8.33 -37.53 -9.63
N ARG A 352 8.74 -36.58 -10.47
CA ARG A 352 10.08 -36.00 -10.46
C ARG A 352 10.27 -34.91 -9.40
N PHE A 353 9.26 -34.06 -9.20
CA PHE A 353 9.40 -32.82 -8.44
C PHE A 353 8.55 -32.71 -7.17
N TYR A 354 7.76 -33.73 -6.78
CA TYR A 354 6.87 -33.64 -5.61
C TYR A 354 7.55 -33.22 -4.30
N ARG A 355 8.84 -33.53 -4.13
CA ARG A 355 9.64 -33.12 -2.95
C ARG A 355 9.92 -31.63 -2.90
N LYS A 356 9.66 -30.89 -3.99
CA LYS A 356 9.83 -29.43 -4.04
C LYS A 356 8.53 -28.77 -3.56
N PRO A 357 8.59 -27.85 -2.58
CA PRO A 357 7.40 -27.13 -2.11
C PRO A 357 6.63 -26.40 -3.23
N SER A 358 7.34 -25.99 -4.27
CA SER A 358 6.79 -25.32 -5.45
C SER A 358 5.94 -26.23 -6.35
N CYS A 359 6.07 -27.55 -6.25
CA CYS A 359 5.49 -28.49 -7.23
C CYS A 359 3.99 -28.30 -7.40
N TYR A 360 3.26 -28.00 -6.31
CA TYR A 360 1.83 -27.67 -6.41
C TYR A 360 1.58 -26.40 -7.23
N LEU A 361 2.30 -25.31 -6.94
CA LEU A 361 2.14 -24.05 -7.67
C LEU A 361 2.50 -24.23 -9.15
N ASP A 362 3.57 -24.97 -9.41
CA ASP A 362 4.08 -25.30 -10.75
C ASP A 362 3.00 -26.01 -11.61
N ILE A 363 2.22 -26.92 -11.03
CA ILE A 363 1.18 -27.67 -11.78
C ILE A 363 -0.23 -27.09 -11.66
N SER A 364 -0.48 -26.19 -10.71
CA SER A 364 -1.83 -25.67 -10.40
C SER A 364 -2.55 -25.05 -11.58
N THR A 365 -1.82 -24.44 -12.52
CA THR A 365 -2.34 -23.85 -13.76
C THR A 365 -2.87 -24.90 -14.75
N PHE A 366 -2.44 -26.15 -14.59
CA PHE A 366 -2.71 -27.26 -15.52
C PHE A 366 -3.69 -28.29 -14.97
N LEU A 367 -4.16 -28.11 -13.73
CA LEU A 367 -5.04 -29.08 -13.09
C LEU A 367 -6.47 -28.98 -13.65
N THR A 368 -6.93 -30.06 -14.24
CA THR A 368 -8.37 -30.35 -14.42
C THR A 368 -8.83 -31.32 -13.32
N PRO A 369 -10.14 -31.46 -13.07
CA PRO A 369 -10.64 -32.44 -12.10
C PRO A 369 -10.10 -33.86 -12.33
N THR A 370 -9.97 -34.28 -13.59
CA THR A 370 -9.41 -35.59 -13.97
C THR A 370 -7.93 -35.73 -13.65
N ILE A 371 -7.12 -34.70 -13.96
CA ILE A 371 -5.69 -34.69 -13.66
C ILE A 371 -5.47 -34.66 -12.14
N ALA A 372 -6.22 -33.83 -11.42
CA ALA A 372 -6.16 -33.73 -9.98
C ALA A 372 -6.53 -35.06 -9.28
N ALA A 373 -7.58 -35.74 -9.75
CA ALA A 373 -7.93 -37.07 -9.27
C ALA A 373 -6.79 -38.08 -9.49
N SER A 374 -6.14 -38.06 -10.67
CA SER A 374 -5.01 -38.93 -10.97
C SER A 374 -3.80 -38.67 -10.06
N VAL A 375 -3.47 -37.41 -9.80
CA VAL A 375 -2.40 -37.03 -8.86
C VAL A 375 -2.75 -37.47 -7.43
N TYR A 376 -4.01 -37.32 -7.03
CA TYR A 376 -4.48 -37.79 -5.73
C TYR A 376 -4.40 -39.31 -5.60
N GLU A 377 -4.84 -40.08 -6.60
CA GLU A 377 -4.73 -41.54 -6.63
C GLU A 377 -3.27 -42.00 -6.59
N TRP A 378 -2.39 -41.39 -7.40
CA TRP A 378 -0.95 -41.62 -7.37
C TRP A 378 -0.35 -41.38 -5.97
N SER A 379 -0.78 -40.30 -5.29
CA SER A 379 -0.29 -39.97 -3.95
C SER A 379 -0.66 -41.03 -2.91
N ARG A 380 -1.74 -41.79 -3.13
CA ARG A 380 -2.21 -42.87 -2.24
C ARG A 380 -1.60 -44.23 -2.59
N SER A 381 -1.44 -44.55 -3.87
CA SER A 381 -1.02 -45.89 -4.32
C SER A 381 0.42 -46.23 -3.90
N CYS A 382 1.32 -45.26 -3.88
CA CYS A 382 2.72 -45.47 -3.49
C CYS A 382 2.97 -45.48 -1.98
N ALA A 383 1.98 -45.17 -1.13
CA ALA A 383 2.10 -45.29 0.32
C ALA A 383 2.26 -46.75 0.77
N CYS A 384 1.82 -47.71 -0.04
CA CYS A 384 1.96 -49.15 0.21
C CYS A 384 3.32 -49.73 -0.25
N ALA A 385 4.12 -48.99 -1.03
CA ALA A 385 5.37 -49.48 -1.60
C ALA A 385 6.59 -48.90 -0.85
N ALA A 386 7.02 -49.59 0.21
CA ALA A 386 8.37 -49.58 0.81
C ALA A 386 9.15 -48.23 0.93
N SER A 387 8.46 -47.09 1.03
CA SER A 387 9.07 -45.80 1.40
C SER A 387 9.53 -45.88 2.84
N ARG A 388 10.84 -45.99 3.09
CA ARG A 388 11.39 -46.00 4.46
C ARG A 388 11.31 -44.64 5.16
N ASP A 389 11.04 -43.57 4.42
CA ASP A 389 10.95 -42.21 4.95
C ASP A 389 9.47 -41.78 5.09
N GLU A 390 9.05 -41.52 6.33
CA GLU A 390 7.70 -41.10 6.71
C GLU A 390 7.38 -39.70 6.14
N VAL A 391 8.37 -38.80 6.07
CA VAL A 391 8.22 -37.44 5.55
C VAL A 391 7.85 -37.46 4.06
N ASP A 392 8.45 -38.36 3.30
CA ASP A 392 8.17 -38.55 1.87
C ASP A 392 6.72 -39.02 1.63
N VAL A 393 6.16 -39.82 2.53
CA VAL A 393 4.76 -40.28 2.44
C VAL A 393 3.83 -39.09 2.66
N HIS A 394 4.05 -38.30 3.71
CA HIS A 394 3.21 -37.13 3.97
C HIS A 394 3.35 -36.05 2.90
N THR A 395 4.56 -35.79 2.39
CA THR A 395 4.80 -34.81 1.32
C THR A 395 3.98 -35.13 0.06
N ARG A 396 3.96 -36.40 -0.35
CA ARG A 396 3.14 -36.85 -1.50
C ARG A 396 1.65 -36.70 -1.25
N ARG A 397 1.18 -37.18 -0.10
CA ARG A 397 -0.24 -37.11 0.27
C ARG A 397 -0.74 -35.67 0.36
N ILE A 398 0.05 -34.76 0.92
CA ILE A 398 -0.25 -33.32 0.96
C ILE A 398 -0.37 -32.76 -0.46
N LEU A 399 0.56 -33.09 -1.37
CA LEU A 399 0.47 -32.65 -2.76
C LEU A 399 -0.81 -33.15 -3.44
N GLY A 400 -1.13 -34.43 -3.28
CA GLY A 400 -2.36 -35.02 -3.81
C GLY A 400 -3.62 -34.33 -3.29
N LEU A 401 -3.68 -34.09 -1.97
CA LEU A 401 -4.79 -33.37 -1.33
C LEU A 401 -4.91 -31.93 -1.82
N ARG A 402 -3.78 -31.21 -1.98
CA ARG A 402 -3.78 -29.86 -2.52
C ARG A 402 -4.33 -29.84 -3.95
N CYS A 403 -3.95 -30.80 -4.78
CA CYS A 403 -4.47 -30.91 -6.15
C CYS A 403 -5.98 -31.20 -6.16
N LEU A 404 -6.42 -32.17 -5.34
CA LEU A 404 -7.83 -32.54 -5.23
C LEU A 404 -8.69 -31.35 -4.80
N VAL A 405 -8.38 -30.75 -3.64
CA VAL A 405 -9.15 -29.62 -3.08
C VAL A 405 -9.04 -28.38 -3.97
N GLY A 406 -7.85 -28.12 -4.54
CA GLY A 406 -7.62 -27.02 -5.46
C GLY A 406 -8.44 -27.11 -6.76
N SER A 407 -8.83 -28.32 -7.17
CA SER A 407 -9.61 -28.60 -8.38
C SER A 407 -11.14 -28.59 -8.18
N TRP A 408 -11.63 -28.41 -6.95
CA TRP A 408 -13.07 -28.36 -6.71
C TRP A 408 -13.68 -27.13 -7.39
N GLU A 409 -14.53 -27.36 -8.39
CA GLU A 409 -15.36 -26.31 -9.00
C GLU A 409 -16.69 -26.20 -8.26
N GLU A 410 -17.27 -27.35 -7.91
CA GLU A 410 -18.45 -27.49 -7.07
C GLU A 410 -18.07 -28.18 -5.76
N THR A 411 -18.87 -27.97 -4.71
CA THR A 411 -18.62 -28.62 -3.42
C THR A 411 -18.97 -30.11 -3.54
N PRO A 412 -18.11 -31.02 -3.04
CA PRO A 412 -18.41 -32.46 -3.00
C PRO A 412 -19.69 -32.78 -2.23
N ALA A 413 -20.13 -34.04 -2.29
CA ALA A 413 -21.36 -34.47 -1.64
C ALA A 413 -21.35 -34.18 -0.13
N ALA A 414 -22.54 -33.90 0.42
CA ALA A 414 -22.67 -33.48 1.82
C ALA A 414 -22.00 -34.47 2.79
N GLY A 415 -21.15 -33.95 3.68
CA GLY A 415 -20.39 -34.74 4.65
C GLY A 415 -18.99 -35.16 4.20
N GLU A 416 -18.73 -35.33 2.89
CA GLU A 416 -17.39 -35.68 2.38
C GLU A 416 -16.33 -34.62 2.72
N PRO A 417 -16.59 -33.29 2.56
CA PRO A 417 -15.61 -32.28 2.92
C PRO A 417 -15.27 -32.28 4.42
N ARG A 418 -16.26 -32.53 5.29
CA ARG A 418 -16.04 -32.63 6.74
C ARG A 418 -15.18 -33.83 7.10
N ALA A 419 -15.44 -34.98 6.48
CA ALA A 419 -14.63 -36.17 6.68
C ALA A 419 -13.17 -35.94 6.25
N LEU A 420 -12.97 -35.31 5.09
CA LEU A 420 -11.63 -34.98 4.58
C LEU A 420 -10.93 -33.92 5.45
N PHE A 421 -11.68 -32.95 5.98
CA PHE A 421 -11.17 -31.98 6.96
C PHE A 421 -10.64 -32.71 8.20
N CYS A 422 -11.43 -33.59 8.81
CA CYS A 422 -11.00 -34.37 9.97
C CYS A 422 -9.79 -35.25 9.65
N GLU A 423 -9.76 -35.90 8.48
CA GLU A 423 -8.61 -36.70 8.02
C GLU A 423 -7.32 -35.86 7.95
N CYS A 424 -7.41 -34.61 7.47
CA CYS A 424 -6.26 -33.70 7.44
C CYS A 424 -5.79 -33.33 8.85
N VAL A 425 -6.71 -33.04 9.77
CA VAL A 425 -6.40 -32.69 11.16
C VAL A 425 -5.74 -33.87 11.88
N GLU A 426 -6.29 -35.08 11.73
CA GLU A 426 -5.72 -36.29 12.31
C GLU A 426 -4.33 -36.60 11.73
N ALA A 427 -4.16 -36.47 10.41
CA ALA A 427 -2.86 -36.68 9.76
C ALA A 427 -1.80 -35.66 10.21
N TYR A 428 -2.18 -34.40 10.45
CA TYR A 428 -1.30 -33.40 11.04
C TYR A 428 -0.90 -33.78 12.47
N GLN A 429 -1.88 -34.12 13.31
CA GLN A 429 -1.62 -34.49 14.71
C GLN A 429 -0.72 -35.73 14.83
N SER A 430 -0.95 -36.75 14.00
CA SER A 430 -0.18 -37.98 14.02
C SER A 430 1.25 -37.83 13.49
N SER A 431 1.53 -36.78 12.72
CA SER A 431 2.85 -36.53 12.09
C SER A 431 3.64 -35.41 12.76
N ARG A 432 3.12 -34.84 13.85
CA ARG A 432 3.71 -33.72 14.58
C ARG A 432 5.13 -33.99 15.07
N HIS A 433 5.43 -35.23 15.49
CA HIS A 433 6.74 -35.66 15.97
C HIS A 433 7.86 -35.43 14.94
N LEU A 434 7.53 -35.52 13.65
CA LEU A 434 8.49 -35.31 12.55
C LEU A 434 9.07 -33.90 12.53
N SER A 435 8.37 -32.94 13.14
CA SER A 435 8.76 -31.54 13.17
C SER A 435 9.35 -31.12 14.51
N GLU A 436 9.53 -32.00 15.50
CA GLU A 436 10.02 -31.61 16.84
C GLU A 436 11.46 -31.06 16.84
N SER A 437 12.31 -31.56 15.94
CA SER A 437 13.71 -31.15 15.82
C SER A 437 13.91 -29.82 15.08
N LEU A 438 12.87 -29.32 14.41
CA LEU A 438 12.94 -28.07 13.65
C LEU A 438 13.01 -26.86 14.58
N ALA A 439 13.74 -25.83 14.14
CA ALA A 439 13.77 -24.56 14.84
C ALA A 439 12.35 -23.98 14.95
N TRP A 440 12.11 -23.16 15.97
CA TRP A 440 10.79 -22.56 16.17
C TRP A 440 10.35 -21.74 14.95
N SER A 441 11.30 -21.13 14.23
CA SER A 441 11.07 -20.29 13.04
C SER A 441 10.87 -21.06 11.73
N GLU A 442 11.05 -22.38 11.71
CA GLU A 442 10.89 -23.21 10.51
C GLU A 442 9.45 -23.69 10.37
N GLU A 443 8.95 -23.76 9.13
CA GLU A 443 7.67 -24.42 8.84
C GLU A 443 7.78 -25.92 9.13
N GLY A 444 6.75 -26.50 9.75
CA GLY A 444 6.68 -27.92 10.02
C GLY A 444 6.60 -28.73 8.72
N LEU A 445 7.17 -29.94 8.74
CA LEU A 445 7.27 -30.80 7.55
C LEU A 445 5.90 -31.25 7.02
N CYS A 446 4.89 -31.32 7.90
CA CYS A 446 3.54 -31.80 7.58
C CYS A 446 2.48 -30.69 7.70
N ASP A 447 2.90 -29.43 7.79
CA ASP A 447 2.04 -28.25 7.92
C ASP A 447 1.05 -28.10 6.76
N GLY A 448 1.36 -28.67 5.60
CA GLY A 448 0.49 -28.63 4.43
C GLY A 448 -0.91 -29.22 4.64
N TYR A 449 -1.11 -30.14 5.59
CA TYR A 449 -2.45 -30.64 5.95
C TYR A 449 -3.35 -29.54 6.52
N VAL A 450 -2.80 -28.63 7.33
CA VAL A 450 -3.53 -27.50 7.89
C VAL A 450 -3.97 -26.56 6.76
N THR A 451 -3.08 -26.26 5.82
CA THR A 451 -3.44 -25.44 4.64
C THR A 451 -4.57 -26.06 3.82
N VAL A 452 -4.57 -27.38 3.64
CA VAL A 452 -5.65 -28.10 2.96
C VAL A 452 -6.96 -27.97 3.76
N ALA A 453 -6.94 -28.24 5.07
CA ALA A 453 -8.11 -28.15 5.93
C ALA A 453 -8.76 -26.75 5.90
N LEU A 454 -7.95 -25.69 5.96
CA LEU A 454 -8.44 -24.31 5.89
C LEU A 454 -9.06 -23.98 4.53
N ASN A 455 -8.51 -24.53 3.44
CA ASN A 455 -9.10 -24.38 2.11
C ASN A 455 -10.40 -25.16 1.94
N ILE A 456 -10.52 -26.34 2.56
CA ILE A 456 -11.80 -27.07 2.63
C ILE A 456 -12.84 -26.19 3.34
N ALA A 457 -12.49 -25.62 4.49
CA ALA A 457 -13.38 -24.74 5.25
C ALA A 457 -13.82 -23.51 4.44
N LEU A 458 -12.88 -22.81 3.79
CA LEU A 458 -13.19 -21.66 2.93
C LEU A 458 -14.14 -22.04 1.78
N ARG A 459 -13.86 -23.14 1.08
CA ARG A 459 -14.66 -23.57 -0.07
C ARG A 459 -16.08 -23.98 0.34
N CYS A 460 -16.23 -24.68 1.46
CA CYS A 460 -17.55 -25.05 1.96
C CYS A 460 -18.34 -23.83 2.46
N TYR A 461 -17.69 -22.87 3.12
CA TYR A 461 -18.30 -21.60 3.47
C TYR A 461 -18.79 -20.83 2.23
N ALA A 462 -17.96 -20.78 1.18
CA ALA A 462 -18.23 -20.02 -0.04
C ALA A 462 -19.14 -20.75 -1.05
N ALA A 463 -19.54 -22.00 -0.77
CA ALA A 463 -20.33 -22.86 -1.66
C ALA A 463 -21.70 -22.27 -1.98
N ASP A 464 -22.42 -21.81 -0.95
CA ASP A 464 -23.73 -21.17 -1.07
C ASP A 464 -23.65 -19.71 -0.62
N LYS A 465 -23.70 -18.78 -1.58
CA LYS A 465 -23.68 -17.34 -1.30
C LYS A 465 -24.95 -16.83 -0.63
N THR A 466 -26.06 -17.58 -0.71
CA THR A 466 -27.36 -17.18 -0.14
C THR A 466 -27.52 -17.62 1.30
N SER A 467 -26.98 -18.79 1.64
CA SER A 467 -27.01 -19.35 2.99
C SER A 467 -25.65 -19.98 3.36
N PRO A 468 -24.59 -19.17 3.53
CA PRO A 468 -23.26 -19.68 3.82
C PRO A 468 -23.22 -20.39 5.18
N ASP A 469 -22.53 -21.52 5.23
CA ASP A 469 -22.36 -22.31 6.45
C ASP A 469 -21.14 -21.82 7.25
N TYR A 470 -21.41 -21.02 8.27
CA TYR A 470 -20.40 -20.43 9.16
C TYR A 470 -19.71 -21.46 10.06
N SER A 471 -20.25 -22.68 10.23
CA SER A 471 -19.64 -23.71 11.08
C SER A 471 -18.26 -24.12 10.58
N TYR A 472 -18.02 -24.09 9.26
CA TYR A 472 -16.71 -24.34 8.68
C TYR A 472 -15.67 -23.27 9.06
N LEU A 473 -16.08 -22.00 9.20
CA LEU A 473 -15.18 -20.94 9.65
C LEU A 473 -14.80 -21.11 11.12
N VAL A 474 -15.76 -21.52 11.96
CA VAL A 474 -15.53 -21.83 13.38
C VAL A 474 -14.54 -22.99 13.50
N GLU A 475 -14.71 -24.07 12.73
CA GLU A 475 -13.80 -25.21 12.75
C GLU A 475 -12.40 -24.86 12.25
N GLY A 476 -12.29 -24.06 11.19
CA GLY A 476 -11.02 -23.56 10.69
C GLY A 476 -10.29 -22.68 11.72
N LEU A 477 -11.02 -21.85 12.47
CA LEU A 477 -10.44 -21.05 13.56
C LEU A 477 -10.07 -21.91 14.76
N ASP A 478 -10.92 -22.83 15.19
CA ASP A 478 -10.65 -23.66 16.35
C ASP A 478 -9.48 -24.63 16.10
N LEU A 479 -9.27 -25.05 14.84
CA LEU A 479 -8.05 -25.75 14.40
C LEU A 479 -6.77 -24.96 14.74
N MET A 480 -6.80 -23.63 14.65
CA MET A 480 -5.64 -22.77 14.93
C MET A 480 -5.16 -22.85 16.39
N SER A 481 -5.98 -23.40 17.30
CA SER A 481 -5.59 -23.58 18.71
C SER A 481 -4.74 -24.82 18.97
N VAL A 482 -4.80 -25.81 18.07
CA VAL A 482 -4.10 -27.10 18.20
C VAL A 482 -2.88 -27.21 17.28
N VAL A 483 -2.65 -26.20 16.43
CA VAL A 483 -1.55 -26.15 15.47
C VAL A 483 -0.31 -25.55 16.12
N ASP A 484 0.78 -26.30 16.08
CA ASP A 484 2.11 -25.86 16.49
C ASP A 484 2.67 -24.80 15.57
N ARG A 485 3.54 -23.94 16.12
CA ARG A 485 4.24 -22.91 15.35
C ARG A 485 3.33 -22.00 14.54
N ARG A 486 2.02 -21.94 14.86
CA ARG A 486 1.03 -21.11 14.16
C ARG A 486 1.51 -19.69 13.91
N MET A 487 2.15 -19.10 14.92
CA MET A 487 2.64 -17.71 14.89
C MET A 487 3.78 -17.48 13.88
N ASN A 488 4.33 -18.53 13.26
CA ASN A 488 5.41 -18.42 12.29
C ASN A 488 4.95 -18.67 10.85
N ASN A 489 3.68 -19.04 10.65
CA ASN A 489 3.13 -19.28 9.32
C ASN A 489 2.19 -18.14 8.88
N PRO A 490 2.64 -17.21 8.03
CA PRO A 490 1.84 -16.05 7.62
C PRO A 490 0.55 -16.44 6.89
N THR A 491 0.54 -17.56 6.17
CA THR A 491 -0.67 -18.06 5.47
C THR A 491 -1.78 -18.35 6.48
N TRP A 492 -1.45 -19.03 7.56
CA TRP A 492 -2.43 -19.38 8.59
C TRP A 492 -2.86 -18.17 9.42
N LEU A 493 -1.96 -17.23 9.65
CA LEU A 493 -2.31 -15.95 10.29
C LEU A 493 -3.30 -15.17 9.42
N ILE A 494 -3.11 -15.12 8.10
CA ILE A 494 -4.07 -14.51 7.17
C ILE A 494 -5.42 -15.22 7.26
N TYR A 495 -5.45 -16.56 7.23
CA TYR A 495 -6.70 -17.32 7.40
C TYR A 495 -7.38 -17.02 8.74
N ALA A 496 -6.63 -17.00 9.85
CA ALA A 496 -7.17 -16.72 11.17
C ALA A 496 -7.80 -15.33 11.24
N VAL A 497 -7.12 -14.33 10.68
CA VAL A 497 -7.64 -12.95 10.63
C VAL A 497 -8.87 -12.84 9.75
N CYS A 498 -8.84 -13.45 8.56
CA CYS A 498 -9.95 -13.38 7.61
C CYS A 498 -11.19 -14.15 8.11
N PHE A 499 -11.02 -15.36 8.63
CA PHE A 499 -12.12 -16.14 9.20
C PHE A 499 -12.72 -15.45 10.42
N ALA A 500 -11.88 -14.88 11.29
CA ALA A 500 -12.37 -14.06 12.40
C ALA A 500 -13.18 -12.87 11.88
N ASN A 501 -12.67 -12.12 10.90
CA ASN A 501 -13.36 -10.96 10.31
C ASN A 501 -14.70 -11.35 9.65
N LEU A 502 -14.78 -12.49 8.97
CA LEU A 502 -16.02 -13.02 8.39
C LEU A 502 -17.08 -13.33 9.46
N LEU A 503 -16.65 -13.71 10.66
CA LEU A 503 -17.49 -13.88 11.84
C LEU A 503 -17.70 -12.58 12.64
N GLY A 504 -17.26 -11.42 12.12
CA GLY A 504 -17.35 -10.14 12.82
C GLY A 504 -16.34 -9.98 13.97
N LEU A 505 -15.40 -10.91 14.12
CA LEU A 505 -14.37 -10.92 15.16
C LEU A 505 -13.04 -10.37 14.64
N THR A 506 -12.06 -10.24 15.54
CA THR A 506 -10.68 -9.93 15.16
C THR A 506 -9.72 -10.78 15.96
N GLU A 507 -8.70 -11.32 15.30
CA GLU A 507 -7.62 -12.08 15.92
C GLU A 507 -6.40 -11.14 16.04
N ARG A 508 -6.22 -10.55 17.22
CA ARG A 508 -5.20 -9.50 17.45
C ARG A 508 -3.78 -10.05 17.44
N ALA A 509 -3.57 -11.26 17.97
CA ALA A 509 -2.24 -11.84 18.10
C ALA A 509 -1.59 -12.12 16.74
N ALA A 510 -2.35 -12.65 15.79
CA ALA A 510 -1.98 -12.88 14.41
C ALA A 510 -1.71 -11.56 13.69
N LEU A 511 -2.54 -10.54 13.88
CA LEU A 511 -2.30 -9.22 13.31
C LEU A 511 -1.01 -8.58 13.81
N HIS A 512 -0.76 -8.65 15.12
CA HIS A 512 0.51 -8.19 15.71
C HIS A 512 1.70 -8.97 15.18
N GLN A 513 1.55 -10.28 15.00
CA GLN A 513 2.59 -11.16 14.49
C GLN A 513 2.87 -10.97 12.99
N LEU A 514 1.85 -10.64 12.18
CA LEU A 514 2.01 -10.24 10.78
C LEU A 514 2.82 -8.94 10.63
N ALA A 515 2.83 -8.10 11.67
CA ALA A 515 3.76 -6.98 11.85
C ALA A 515 3.89 -6.06 10.62
N PHE A 516 2.76 -5.59 10.08
CA PHE A 516 2.71 -4.72 8.90
C PHE A 516 3.48 -3.39 9.08
N LYS A 517 4.38 -3.09 8.13
CA LYS A 517 5.28 -1.92 8.18
C LYS A 517 5.17 -1.06 6.93
N ASN A 518 5.33 0.26 7.11
CA ASN A 518 5.48 1.25 6.04
C ASN A 518 4.41 1.08 4.95
N VAL A 519 4.82 0.84 3.71
CA VAL A 519 3.96 0.63 2.53
C VAL A 519 2.90 -0.44 2.72
N GLN A 520 3.14 -1.45 3.56
CA GLN A 520 2.14 -2.50 3.83
C GLN A 520 0.89 -1.96 4.53
N ARG A 521 0.95 -0.77 5.15
CA ARG A 521 -0.24 -0.14 5.75
C ARG A 521 -1.19 0.43 4.72
N ASP A 522 -0.66 0.71 3.54
CA ASP A 522 -1.43 1.10 2.36
C ASP A 522 -1.91 -0.16 1.62
N THR A 523 -1.01 -1.10 1.33
CA THR A 523 -1.33 -2.26 0.47
C THR A 523 -2.05 -3.41 1.19
N MET A 524 -1.89 -3.56 2.52
CA MET A 524 -2.46 -4.65 3.32
C MET A 524 -3.62 -4.19 4.22
N ALA A 525 -4.21 -3.01 3.99
CA ALA A 525 -5.35 -2.54 4.77
C ALA A 525 -6.54 -3.52 4.76
N HIS A 526 -6.71 -4.29 3.67
CA HIS A 526 -7.69 -5.35 3.53
C HIS A 526 -7.57 -6.51 4.54
N VAL A 527 -6.34 -6.84 4.97
CA VAL A 527 -6.08 -7.87 5.99
C VAL A 527 -5.81 -7.25 7.36
N GLY A 528 -5.30 -6.02 7.42
CA GLY A 528 -4.95 -5.35 8.68
C GLY A 528 -6.04 -4.44 9.22
N TYR A 529 -6.20 -3.27 8.60
CA TYR A 529 -7.08 -2.20 9.08
C TYR A 529 -8.55 -2.62 9.18
N TRP A 530 -9.12 -3.21 8.12
CA TRP A 530 -10.55 -3.54 8.09
C TRP A 530 -10.94 -4.60 9.13
N PRO A 531 -10.19 -5.71 9.32
CA PRO A 531 -10.44 -6.65 10.41
C PRO A 531 -10.38 -6.02 11.81
N LEU A 532 -9.41 -5.14 12.07
CA LEU A 532 -9.32 -4.41 13.35
C LEU A 532 -10.56 -3.55 13.60
N LEU A 533 -11.02 -2.86 12.55
CA LEU A 533 -12.20 -2.00 12.62
C LEU A 533 -13.48 -2.82 12.86
N THR A 534 -13.67 -3.93 12.14
CA THR A 534 -14.82 -4.84 12.32
C THR A 534 -14.87 -5.43 13.73
N GLY A 535 -13.73 -5.89 14.26
CA GLY A 535 -13.63 -6.45 15.60
C GLY A 535 -13.59 -5.42 16.74
N LEU A 536 -13.75 -4.12 16.41
CA LEU A 536 -13.68 -2.98 17.32
C LEU A 536 -12.40 -3.01 18.20
N ALA A 537 -11.25 -3.34 17.63
CA ALA A 537 -9.96 -3.25 18.33
C ALA A 537 -9.41 -1.82 18.23
N LEU A 538 -10.09 -0.85 18.86
CA LEU A 538 -9.88 0.58 18.60
C LEU A 538 -8.46 1.07 18.95
N GLU A 539 -7.80 0.47 19.94
CA GLU A 539 -6.39 0.77 20.26
C GLU A 539 -5.46 0.40 19.10
N ASP A 540 -5.68 -0.76 18.48
CA ASP A 540 -4.90 -1.22 17.33
C ASP A 540 -5.24 -0.44 16.06
N VAL A 541 -6.50 -0.02 15.89
CA VAL A 541 -6.91 0.92 14.83
C VAL A 541 -6.17 2.25 14.99
N ALA A 542 -6.12 2.80 16.20
CA ALA A 542 -5.40 4.05 16.47
C ALA A 542 -3.89 3.92 16.20
N ASN A 543 -3.28 2.81 16.61
CA ASN A 543 -1.88 2.50 16.28
C ASN A 543 -1.67 2.41 14.76
N TRP A 544 -2.57 1.73 14.04
CA TRP A 544 -2.52 1.60 12.59
C TRP A 544 -2.54 2.97 11.91
N ASP A 545 -3.53 3.80 12.26
CA ASP A 545 -3.70 5.16 11.71
C ASP A 545 -2.49 6.04 12.01
N CYS A 546 -1.98 5.99 13.26
CA CYS A 546 -0.80 6.74 13.69
C CYS A 546 0.43 6.38 12.83
N TRP A 547 0.79 5.10 12.74
CA TRP A 547 1.97 4.77 11.93
C TRP A 547 1.72 4.81 10.40
N ALA A 548 0.47 4.86 9.95
CA ALA A 548 0.15 5.19 8.55
C ALA A 548 0.39 6.69 8.28
N GLU A 549 0.01 7.58 9.19
CA GLU A 549 0.36 9.00 9.14
C GLU A 549 1.88 9.16 9.08
N ASP A 550 2.62 8.51 9.99
CA ASP A 550 4.08 8.59 10.04
C ASP A 550 4.70 8.20 8.70
N TYR A 551 4.17 7.15 8.06
CA TYR A 551 4.64 6.74 6.74
C TYR A 551 4.38 7.81 5.67
N TYR A 552 3.17 8.37 5.61
CA TYR A 552 2.81 9.38 4.61
C TYR A 552 3.48 10.73 4.84
N SER A 553 3.76 11.11 6.09
CA SER A 553 4.45 12.35 6.44
C SER A 553 5.93 12.32 6.03
N LEU A 554 6.54 11.13 5.98
CA LEU A 554 7.91 10.93 5.50
C LEU A 554 8.02 10.72 3.97
N GLN A 555 6.91 10.41 3.30
CA GLN A 555 6.91 10.03 1.89
C GLN A 555 7.54 11.09 0.98
N GLU A 556 7.22 12.37 1.16
CA GLU A 556 7.78 13.46 0.32
C GLU A 556 9.32 13.49 0.43
N ARG A 557 9.83 13.37 1.66
CA ARG A 557 11.27 13.38 1.94
C ARG A 557 11.96 12.16 1.33
N ASP A 558 11.37 10.98 1.50
CA ASP A 558 12.01 9.73 1.11
C ASP A 558 11.95 9.53 -0.42
N CYS A 559 10.82 9.87 -1.07
CA CYS A 559 10.69 9.85 -2.52
C CYS A 559 11.61 10.87 -3.20
N SER A 560 11.68 12.11 -2.68
CA SER A 560 12.58 13.13 -3.26
C SER A 560 14.06 12.73 -3.13
N LEU A 561 14.46 12.14 -2.00
CA LEU A 561 15.80 11.61 -1.81
C LEU A 561 16.10 10.47 -2.79
N LEU A 562 15.17 9.53 -2.96
CA LEU A 562 15.31 8.41 -3.88
C LEU A 562 15.46 8.90 -5.32
N ARG A 563 14.63 9.87 -5.73
CA ARG A 563 14.70 10.51 -7.05
C ARG A 563 16.07 11.13 -7.31
N ALA A 564 16.61 11.89 -6.35
CA ALA A 564 17.95 12.46 -6.47
C ALA A 564 19.05 11.40 -6.57
N LYS A 565 18.97 10.32 -5.76
CA LYS A 565 19.93 9.21 -5.81
C LYS A 565 19.90 8.51 -7.17
N VAL A 566 18.72 8.12 -7.66
CA VAL A 566 18.57 7.42 -8.95
C VAL A 566 19.04 8.29 -10.12
N PHE A 567 18.75 9.60 -10.07
CA PHE A 567 19.26 10.57 -11.04
C PHE A 567 20.79 10.60 -11.07
N ASN A 568 21.45 10.60 -9.90
CA ASN A 568 22.91 10.57 -9.82
C ASN A 568 23.53 9.28 -10.36
N TYR A 569 22.85 8.15 -10.21
CA TYR A 569 23.28 6.87 -10.80
C TYR A 569 23.00 6.77 -12.30
N THR A 570 22.45 7.80 -12.93
CA THR A 570 22.21 7.86 -14.38
C THR A 570 21.35 6.70 -14.91
N SER A 571 20.39 6.23 -14.10
CA SER A 571 19.45 5.17 -14.48
C SER A 571 18.08 5.73 -14.82
N TRP A 572 17.73 5.77 -16.10
CA TRP A 572 16.39 6.16 -16.55
C TRP A 572 15.32 5.10 -16.23
N PRO A 573 15.54 3.78 -16.41
CA PRO A 573 14.54 2.78 -16.05
C PRO A 573 14.14 2.86 -14.57
N ALA A 574 15.13 2.96 -13.68
CA ALA A 574 14.85 3.13 -12.26
C ALA A 574 14.15 4.48 -11.94
N MET A 575 14.39 5.53 -12.72
CA MET A 575 13.68 6.81 -12.54
C MET A 575 12.20 6.66 -12.88
N GLN A 576 11.86 5.89 -13.92
CA GLN A 576 10.47 5.60 -14.27
C GLN A 576 9.76 4.83 -13.14
N ASP A 577 10.45 3.86 -12.53
CA ASP A 577 9.90 3.11 -11.40
C ASP A 577 9.65 4.00 -10.18
N VAL A 578 10.58 4.91 -9.87
CA VAL A 578 10.39 5.90 -8.79
C VAL A 578 9.20 6.82 -9.07
N GLN A 579 9.06 7.31 -10.30
CA GLN A 579 7.93 8.17 -10.69
C GLN A 579 6.59 7.43 -10.57
N ARG A 580 6.53 6.17 -11.00
CA ARG A 580 5.32 5.32 -10.87
C ARG A 580 4.98 5.05 -9.41
N PHE A 581 5.96 4.67 -8.60
CA PHE A 581 5.77 4.42 -7.16
C PHE A 581 5.27 5.67 -6.45
N GLU A 582 5.88 6.82 -6.70
CA GLU A 582 5.46 8.08 -6.09
C GLU A 582 4.06 8.52 -6.52
N ALA A 583 3.71 8.32 -7.80
CA ALA A 583 2.36 8.58 -8.29
C ALA A 583 1.32 7.66 -7.63
N ALA A 584 1.64 6.37 -7.48
CA ALA A 584 0.76 5.40 -6.81
C ALA A 584 0.52 5.75 -5.34
N GLN A 585 1.58 6.13 -4.61
CA GLN A 585 1.48 6.46 -3.20
C GLN A 585 0.82 7.84 -2.95
N THR A 586 1.14 8.85 -3.77
CA THR A 586 0.51 10.18 -3.70
C THR A 586 -0.99 10.13 -4.00
N ASN A 587 -1.38 9.27 -4.94
CA ASN A 587 -2.77 9.07 -5.33
C ASN A 587 -3.44 7.89 -4.61
N SER A 588 -2.83 7.32 -3.58
CA SER A 588 -3.47 6.26 -2.78
C SER A 588 -4.81 6.72 -2.23
N LEU A 589 -5.85 5.92 -2.39
CA LEU A 589 -7.14 6.15 -1.74
C LEU A 589 -6.99 6.18 -0.21
N TYR A 590 -6.27 5.22 0.37
CA TYR A 590 -6.11 5.08 1.81
C TYR A 590 -5.35 6.28 2.43
N ARG A 591 -4.36 6.84 1.72
CA ARG A 591 -3.68 8.09 2.10
C ARG A 591 -4.65 9.23 2.40
N TRP A 592 -5.68 9.39 1.58
CA TRP A 592 -6.65 10.49 1.74
C TRP A 592 -7.78 10.16 2.70
N GLN A 593 -7.93 8.90 3.10
CA GLN A 593 -8.82 8.48 4.19
C GLN A 593 -8.16 8.65 5.57
N CYS A 594 -6.84 8.45 5.63
CA CYS A 594 -6.05 8.44 6.86
C CYS A 594 -6.25 9.70 7.75
N PRO A 595 -6.24 10.95 7.25
CA PRO A 595 -6.42 12.12 8.11
C PRO A 595 -7.73 12.12 8.92
N ALA A 596 -8.83 11.67 8.33
CA ALA A 596 -10.11 11.60 9.01
C ALA A 596 -10.16 10.47 10.04
N ASN A 597 -9.56 9.31 9.70
CA ASN A 597 -9.45 8.17 10.61
C ASN A 597 -8.54 8.51 11.80
N GLU A 598 -7.36 9.07 11.55
CA GLU A 598 -6.38 9.47 12.57
C GLU A 598 -6.96 10.49 13.55
N PHE A 599 -7.66 11.53 13.06
CA PHE A 599 -8.34 12.47 13.95
C PHE A 599 -9.37 11.78 14.85
N THR A 600 -10.15 10.85 14.28
CA THR A 600 -11.17 10.11 15.01
C THR A 600 -10.54 9.20 16.08
N SER A 601 -9.43 8.54 15.74
CA SER A 601 -8.64 7.73 16.66
C SER A 601 -8.03 8.58 17.79
N ALA A 602 -7.58 9.81 17.49
CA ALA A 602 -7.10 10.74 18.52
C ALA A 602 -8.20 11.18 19.50
N LEU A 603 -9.49 11.12 19.12
CA LEU A 603 -10.59 11.42 20.04
C LEU A 603 -10.72 10.40 21.18
N LEU A 604 -10.19 9.17 21.00
CA LEU A 604 -10.19 8.14 22.05
C LEU A 604 -9.45 8.59 23.31
N GLU A 605 -8.43 9.45 23.14
CA GLU A 605 -7.60 9.98 24.22
C GLU A 605 -8.06 11.36 24.71
N CYS A 606 -8.99 12.02 23.99
CA CYS A 606 -9.43 13.38 24.28
C CYS A 606 -10.48 13.43 25.40
N GLN A 607 -10.05 13.76 26.61
CA GLN A 607 -10.94 13.81 27.79
C GLN A 607 -11.68 15.16 27.90
N THR A 608 -11.03 16.26 27.53
CA THR A 608 -11.51 17.63 27.75
C THR A 608 -11.82 18.38 26.46
N GLN A 609 -12.53 19.51 26.58
CA GLN A 609 -12.73 20.42 25.46
C GLN A 609 -11.40 20.98 24.91
N LYS A 610 -10.41 21.15 25.78
CA LYS A 610 -9.09 21.67 25.42
C LYS A 610 -8.35 20.68 24.52
N ASP A 611 -8.40 19.39 24.86
CA ASP A 611 -7.71 18.33 24.11
C ASP A 611 -8.24 18.26 22.67
N VAL A 612 -9.57 18.32 22.50
CA VAL A 612 -10.21 18.35 21.17
C VAL A 612 -9.79 19.59 20.38
N LYS A 613 -9.80 20.78 21.02
CA LYS A 613 -9.36 22.04 20.41
C LYS A 613 -7.89 21.98 19.96
N GLU A 614 -7.01 21.41 20.77
CA GLU A 614 -5.59 21.25 20.44
C GLU A 614 -5.37 20.24 19.32
N SER A 615 -6.07 19.10 19.36
CA SER A 615 -6.00 18.09 18.31
C SER A 615 -6.43 18.63 16.94
N LEU A 616 -7.54 19.37 16.89
CA LEU A 616 -8.04 20.02 15.68
C LEU A 616 -7.05 21.03 15.10
N LYS A 617 -6.46 21.89 15.94
CA LYS A 617 -5.47 22.89 15.49
C LYS A 617 -4.28 22.26 14.78
N VAL A 618 -3.85 21.07 15.22
CA VAL A 618 -2.71 20.37 14.61
C VAL A 618 -3.11 19.71 13.28
N ARG A 619 -4.37 19.29 13.10
CA ARG A 619 -4.78 18.39 12.00
C ARG A 619 -5.61 19.05 10.89
N VAL A 620 -6.14 20.25 11.13
CA VAL A 620 -7.14 20.88 10.25
C VAL A 620 -6.68 21.06 8.79
N GLU A 621 -5.40 21.36 8.55
CA GLU A 621 -4.88 21.51 7.19
C GLU A 621 -4.90 20.17 6.42
N GLY A 622 -4.49 19.08 7.06
CA GLY A 622 -4.52 17.73 6.47
C GLY A 622 -5.95 17.24 6.22
N LEU A 623 -6.87 17.54 7.15
CA LEU A 623 -8.30 17.26 7.00
C LEU A 623 -8.90 18.01 5.80
N TRP A 624 -8.55 19.29 5.62
CA TRP A 624 -9.01 20.09 4.49
C TRP A 624 -8.46 19.58 3.15
N ALA A 625 -7.16 19.27 3.08
CA ALA A 625 -6.56 18.70 1.88
C ALA A 625 -7.22 17.36 1.49
N ALA A 626 -7.54 16.51 2.47
CA ALA A 626 -8.29 15.28 2.24
C ALA A 626 -9.71 15.53 1.70
N TRP A 627 -10.42 16.53 2.23
CA TRP A 627 -11.73 16.92 1.73
C TRP A 627 -11.68 17.35 0.27
N GLU A 628 -10.72 18.21 -0.10
CA GLU A 628 -10.55 18.66 -1.48
C GLU A 628 -10.27 17.48 -2.41
N ARG A 629 -9.34 16.59 -2.02
CA ARG A 629 -8.99 15.44 -2.85
C ARG A 629 -10.14 14.46 -3.04
N LEU A 630 -10.93 14.22 -1.99
CA LEU A 630 -12.04 13.27 -2.01
C LEU A 630 -13.32 13.87 -2.59
N SER A 631 -13.53 15.18 -2.57
CA SER A 631 -14.84 15.79 -2.91
C SER A 631 -14.85 16.53 -4.25
N VAL A 632 -13.70 16.91 -4.80
CA VAL A 632 -13.64 17.54 -6.13
C VAL A 632 -14.08 16.55 -7.21
N ALA A 633 -14.99 17.00 -8.08
CA ALA A 633 -15.51 16.19 -9.19
C ALA A 633 -14.38 15.69 -10.09
N GLY A 634 -14.36 14.40 -10.42
CA GLY A 634 -13.30 13.75 -11.19
C GLY A 634 -11.99 13.52 -10.43
N ALA A 635 -11.73 14.23 -9.33
CA ALA A 635 -10.51 14.04 -8.54
C ALA A 635 -10.52 12.68 -7.82
N ALA A 636 -11.65 12.29 -7.22
CA ALA A 636 -11.76 10.99 -6.56
C ALA A 636 -11.55 9.81 -7.53
N ASP A 637 -11.86 9.98 -8.81
CA ASP A 637 -11.70 8.93 -9.83
C ASP A 637 -10.22 8.68 -10.18
N THR A 638 -9.36 9.68 -9.98
CA THR A 638 -7.91 9.55 -10.17
C THR A 638 -7.19 8.85 -9.00
N LEU A 639 -7.90 8.54 -7.90
CA LEU A 639 -7.30 7.85 -6.76
C LEU A 639 -7.12 6.36 -7.06
N ILE A 640 -5.99 5.80 -6.65
CA ILE A 640 -5.62 4.41 -6.92
C ILE A 640 -5.89 3.57 -5.66
N ASP A 641 -6.48 2.39 -5.86
CA ASP A 641 -6.51 1.36 -4.84
C ASP A 641 -5.21 0.55 -4.91
N ASN A 642 -4.34 0.73 -3.92
CA ASN A 642 -3.04 0.07 -3.86
C ASN A 642 -3.10 -1.31 -3.16
N THR A 643 -4.30 -1.84 -2.90
CA THR A 643 -4.51 -3.12 -2.23
C THR A 643 -3.78 -4.26 -2.96
N ASP A 644 -2.91 -4.99 -2.24
CA ASP A 644 -2.18 -6.14 -2.78
C ASP A 644 -3.01 -7.43 -2.63
N TRP A 645 -3.88 -7.67 -3.62
CA TRP A 645 -4.72 -8.86 -3.67
C TRP A 645 -3.94 -10.15 -3.97
N ILE A 646 -2.69 -10.08 -4.44
CA ILE A 646 -1.91 -11.28 -4.79
C ILE A 646 -1.58 -12.09 -3.53
N VAL A 647 -1.31 -11.40 -2.41
CA VAL A 647 -1.06 -12.05 -1.12
C VAL A 647 -2.28 -12.88 -0.69
N ALA A 648 -3.49 -12.32 -0.80
CA ALA A 648 -4.73 -13.03 -0.45
C ALA A 648 -5.09 -14.15 -1.44
N LYS A 649 -4.73 -14.03 -2.73
CA LYS A 649 -4.91 -15.11 -3.71
C LYS A 649 -3.96 -16.27 -3.47
N SER A 650 -2.72 -16.00 -3.05
CA SER A 650 -1.70 -17.03 -2.90
C SER A 650 -1.97 -18.02 -1.76
N VAL A 651 -2.82 -17.66 -0.79
CA VAL A 651 -3.23 -18.56 0.29
C VAL A 651 -4.36 -19.52 -0.11
N VAL A 652 -5.07 -19.23 -1.20
CA VAL A 652 -6.18 -20.05 -1.72
C VAL A 652 -5.63 -21.11 -2.68
N LEU A 653 -5.96 -22.37 -2.43
CA LEU A 653 -5.59 -23.48 -3.30
C LEU A 653 -6.37 -23.39 -4.61
N GLY A 654 -5.68 -23.08 -5.69
CA GLY A 654 -6.12 -23.27 -7.07
C GLY A 654 -5.16 -22.56 -8.01
N ASN A 655 -5.52 -22.43 -9.29
CA ASN A 655 -4.83 -21.54 -10.19
C ASN A 655 -5.10 -20.08 -9.75
N ILE A 656 -4.05 -19.36 -9.34
CA ILE A 656 -4.13 -17.97 -8.84
C ILE A 656 -4.71 -16.97 -9.86
N HIS A 657 -4.71 -17.34 -11.15
CA HIS A 657 -5.27 -16.54 -12.24
C HIS A 657 -6.71 -16.96 -12.60
N SER A 658 -7.26 -18.00 -11.98
CA SER A 658 -8.62 -18.48 -12.26
C SER A 658 -9.71 -17.61 -11.62
N ALA A 659 -10.87 -17.58 -12.27
CA ALA A 659 -12.07 -16.94 -11.73
C ALA A 659 -12.51 -17.59 -10.39
N THR A 660 -12.34 -18.90 -10.23
CA THR A 660 -12.68 -19.62 -9.00
C THR A 660 -11.84 -19.11 -7.82
N VAL A 661 -10.51 -18.98 -7.98
CA VAL A 661 -9.66 -18.43 -6.92
C VAL A 661 -10.01 -16.98 -6.64
N GLN A 662 -10.27 -16.15 -7.66
CA GLN A 662 -10.75 -14.77 -7.43
C GLN A 662 -12.02 -14.75 -6.56
N GLN A 663 -13.03 -15.55 -6.90
CA GLN A 663 -14.28 -15.60 -6.14
C GLN A 663 -14.11 -16.09 -4.70
N LEU A 664 -13.21 -17.07 -4.48
CA LEU A 664 -12.88 -17.55 -3.15
C LEU A 664 -12.11 -16.49 -2.35
N THR A 665 -11.18 -15.75 -2.98
CA THR A 665 -10.48 -14.63 -2.36
C THR A 665 -11.44 -13.51 -1.98
N ASP A 666 -12.39 -13.16 -2.85
CA ASP A 666 -13.43 -12.16 -2.57
C ASP A 666 -14.36 -12.62 -1.42
N SER A 667 -14.54 -13.93 -1.27
CA SER A 667 -15.31 -14.53 -0.15
C SER A 667 -14.50 -14.59 1.14
N LEU A 668 -13.18 -14.75 1.06
CA LEU A 668 -12.25 -14.81 2.21
C LEU A 668 -12.01 -13.42 2.80
N VAL A 669 -11.72 -12.43 1.95
CA VAL A 669 -11.34 -11.07 2.36
C VAL A 669 -12.49 -10.12 2.06
N VAL A 670 -13.17 -9.68 3.12
CA VAL A 670 -14.25 -8.70 3.00
C VAL A 670 -13.71 -7.29 3.18
N VAL A 671 -13.81 -6.48 2.12
CA VAL A 671 -13.50 -5.05 2.11
C VAL A 671 -14.74 -4.27 1.66
N PRO A 672 -15.09 -3.14 2.29
CA PRO A 672 -16.18 -2.31 1.81
C PRO A 672 -15.92 -1.78 0.39
N SER A 673 -16.97 -1.56 -0.40
CA SER A 673 -16.81 -1.04 -1.76
C SER A 673 -16.16 0.34 -1.79
N ARG A 674 -15.43 0.65 -2.86
CA ARG A 674 -14.78 1.96 -3.03
C ARG A 674 -15.73 3.13 -2.80
N ASP A 675 -16.93 3.08 -3.40
CA ASP A 675 -17.95 4.13 -3.26
C ASP A 675 -18.39 4.31 -1.81
N TRP A 676 -18.57 3.19 -1.10
CA TRP A 676 -18.91 3.22 0.32
C TRP A 676 -17.78 3.86 1.13
N GLN A 677 -16.52 3.49 0.87
CA GLN A 677 -15.39 4.04 1.59
C GLN A 677 -15.23 5.55 1.35
N VAL A 678 -15.32 6.00 0.10
CA VAL A 678 -15.25 7.43 -0.25
C VAL A 678 -16.41 8.20 0.40
N ARG A 679 -17.63 7.66 0.36
CA ARG A 679 -18.79 8.27 1.01
C ARG A 679 -18.60 8.36 2.53
N ARG A 680 -18.15 7.29 3.19
CA ARG A 680 -17.85 7.29 4.63
C ARG A 680 -16.81 8.35 5.00
N SER A 681 -15.73 8.45 4.24
CA SER A 681 -14.69 9.45 4.51
C SER A 681 -15.18 10.88 4.32
N ARG A 682 -16.03 11.15 3.32
CA ARG A 682 -16.69 12.46 3.15
C ARG A 682 -17.62 12.78 4.33
N GLN A 683 -18.45 11.83 4.76
CA GLN A 683 -19.34 12.00 5.91
C GLN A 683 -18.57 12.22 7.22
N LEU A 684 -17.44 11.53 7.38
CA LEU A 684 -16.56 11.70 8.54
C LEU A 684 -15.93 13.10 8.54
N LEU A 685 -15.34 13.53 7.42
CA LEU A 685 -14.73 14.86 7.26
C LEU A 685 -15.74 15.99 7.49
N SER A 686 -16.92 15.93 6.86
CA SER A 686 -17.95 16.95 7.04
C SER A 686 -18.40 17.08 8.50
N SER A 687 -18.52 15.95 9.20
CA SER A 687 -18.85 15.91 10.62
C SER A 687 -17.73 16.49 11.49
N ILE A 688 -16.46 16.19 11.17
CA ILE A 688 -15.29 16.76 11.86
C ILE A 688 -15.23 18.28 11.68
N PHE A 689 -15.48 18.80 10.48
CA PHE A 689 -15.51 20.27 10.26
C PHE A 689 -16.60 20.97 11.07
N LEU A 690 -17.73 20.31 11.32
CA LEU A 690 -18.74 20.88 12.20
C LEU A 690 -18.27 20.94 13.66
N VAL A 691 -17.55 19.93 14.15
CA VAL A 691 -16.89 19.96 15.46
C VAL A 691 -15.85 21.08 15.53
N HIS A 692 -15.04 21.22 14.48
CA HIS A 692 -14.05 22.29 14.36
C HIS A 692 -14.70 23.68 14.48
N ASP A 693 -15.75 23.92 13.71
CA ASP A 693 -16.36 25.25 13.64
C ASP A 693 -17.05 25.62 14.96
N LEU A 694 -17.67 24.66 15.65
CA LEU A 694 -18.18 24.87 17.01
C LEU A 694 -17.06 25.25 17.98
N ALA A 695 -15.92 24.57 17.90
CA ALA A 695 -14.74 24.85 18.72
C ALA A 695 -14.16 26.26 18.44
N ALA A 696 -14.15 26.66 17.16
CA ALA A 696 -13.69 27.97 16.72
C ALA A 696 -14.62 29.10 17.20
N VAL A 697 -15.94 28.92 17.08
CA VAL A 697 -16.94 29.87 17.59
C VAL A 697 -16.89 29.99 19.11
N SER A 698 -16.77 28.88 19.84
CA SER A 698 -16.58 28.90 21.30
C SER A 698 -15.35 29.73 21.69
N SER A 699 -14.21 29.49 21.04
CA SER A 699 -12.96 30.20 21.32
C SER A 699 -13.06 31.70 20.99
N HIS A 700 -13.73 32.05 19.89
CA HIS A 700 -13.99 33.45 19.52
C HIS A 700 -14.87 34.17 20.57
N ARG A 701 -15.94 33.53 21.05
CA ARG A 701 -16.81 34.09 22.10
C ARG A 701 -16.08 34.25 23.43
N GLU A 702 -15.26 33.27 23.82
CA GLU A 702 -14.43 33.35 25.03
C GLU A 702 -13.46 34.54 24.97
N ALA A 703 -12.78 34.73 23.83
CA ALA A 703 -11.89 35.86 23.60
C ALA A 703 -12.63 37.21 23.63
N ALA A 704 -13.81 37.30 23.00
CA ALA A 704 -14.63 38.51 23.01
C ALA A 704 -15.10 38.89 24.45
N VAL A 705 -15.49 37.89 25.24
CA VAL A 705 -15.87 38.10 26.66
C VAL A 705 -14.66 38.54 27.49
N GLN A 706 -13.49 37.93 27.29
CA GLN A 706 -12.26 38.34 28.00
C GLN A 706 -11.83 39.78 27.63
N ALA A 707 -11.92 40.15 26.35
CA ALA A 707 -11.66 41.53 25.89
C ALA A 707 -12.67 42.54 26.46
N SER A 708 -13.93 42.16 26.62
CA SER A 708 -14.94 43.02 27.26
C SER A 708 -14.69 43.23 28.77
N LYS A 709 -14.12 42.22 29.46
CA LYS A 709 -13.77 42.29 30.88
C LYS A 709 -12.50 43.11 31.12
N SER A 710 -11.49 43.03 30.23
CA SER A 710 -10.27 43.83 30.34
C SER A 710 -10.51 45.32 30.10
N ARG A 711 -11.46 45.68 29.22
CA ARG A 711 -11.90 47.07 28.99
C ARG A 711 -12.58 47.73 30.21
N LYS A 712 -13.17 46.95 31.13
CA LYS A 712 -13.77 47.49 32.37
C LYS A 712 -12.75 47.84 33.47
N GLY A 713 -11.47 47.43 33.32
CA GLY A 713 -10.43 47.60 34.36
C GLY A 713 -9.39 48.69 34.12
N LYS A 714 -9.28 49.26 32.92
CA LYS A 714 -8.34 50.35 32.61
C LYS A 714 -8.97 51.34 31.62
N SER A 715 -8.96 52.62 31.98
CA SER A 715 -9.14 53.72 31.04
C SER A 715 -8.03 53.64 29.98
N ALA A 716 -8.35 53.14 28.78
CA ALA A 716 -7.44 53.11 27.65
C ALA A 716 -8.17 53.54 26.38
N ARG A 717 -7.44 54.35 25.60
CA ARG A 717 -7.81 54.91 24.29
C ARG A 717 -8.34 53.85 23.33
N ALA A 718 -9.24 54.29 22.48
CA ALA A 718 -9.84 53.51 21.41
C ALA A 718 -8.78 53.11 20.36
N ASP A 719 -8.30 51.88 20.44
CA ASP A 719 -7.89 51.12 19.26
C ASP A 719 -8.90 49.98 19.09
N SER A 720 -9.53 49.97 17.91
CA SER A 720 -10.60 49.07 17.52
C SER A 720 -10.04 47.76 16.95
N ASP A 721 -9.37 46.96 17.78
CA ASP A 721 -9.10 45.56 17.41
C ASP A 721 -10.31 44.72 17.79
N SER A 722 -11.28 44.64 16.87
CA SER A 722 -12.28 43.55 16.91
C SER A 722 -11.54 42.23 16.72
N ALA A 723 -11.77 41.25 17.59
CA ALA A 723 -11.22 39.91 17.42
C ALA A 723 -11.51 39.41 15.99
N ALA A 724 -10.47 38.96 15.28
CA ALA A 724 -10.62 38.48 13.91
C ALA A 724 -11.64 37.33 13.86
N ALA A 725 -12.51 37.35 12.86
CA ALA A 725 -13.53 36.32 12.69
C ALA A 725 -12.88 34.93 12.55
N PRO A 726 -13.44 33.89 13.18
CA PRO A 726 -12.89 32.54 13.09
C PRO A 726 -12.99 31.99 11.67
N VAL A 727 -12.02 31.16 11.27
CA VAL A 727 -12.10 30.41 10.02
C VAL A 727 -13.12 29.28 10.18
N LEU A 728 -14.18 29.32 9.37
CA LEU A 728 -15.25 28.32 9.38
C LEU A 728 -15.16 27.45 8.13
N TYR A 729 -14.97 26.15 8.30
CA TYR A 729 -14.81 25.21 7.17
C TYR A 729 -16.14 24.71 6.62
N SER A 730 -17.18 24.58 7.46
CA SER A 730 -18.52 24.16 7.04
C SER A 730 -19.07 25.09 5.95
N SER A 731 -18.84 26.39 6.09
CA SER A 731 -19.23 27.41 5.09
C SER A 731 -18.58 27.19 3.72
N ARG A 732 -17.39 26.59 3.68
CA ARG A 732 -16.62 26.31 2.46
C ARG A 732 -16.99 24.99 1.79
N LEU A 733 -17.74 24.12 2.46
CA LEU A 733 -18.18 22.82 1.90
C LEU A 733 -19.19 22.98 0.75
N GLY A 734 -19.81 24.16 0.59
CA GLY A 734 -20.83 24.43 -0.42
C GLY A 734 -20.26 24.91 -1.76
N THR A 735 -19.90 23.98 -2.65
CA THR A 735 -19.80 24.18 -4.11
C THR A 735 -20.87 23.31 -4.84
N PRO A 736 -21.33 23.71 -6.05
CA PRO A 736 -22.76 23.71 -6.42
C PRO A 736 -23.45 22.38 -6.79
N SER A 737 -22.86 21.20 -6.55
CA SER A 737 -23.39 19.94 -7.12
C SER A 737 -23.96 18.90 -6.15
N ALA A 738 -23.77 18.99 -4.82
CA ALA A 738 -24.29 17.98 -3.90
C ALA A 738 -24.62 18.54 -2.51
N SER A 739 -25.75 18.12 -1.93
CA SER A 739 -26.05 18.32 -0.52
C SER A 739 -24.97 17.65 0.34
N VAL A 740 -24.35 18.40 1.25
CA VAL A 740 -23.33 17.86 2.16
C VAL A 740 -23.95 16.79 3.05
N GLU A 741 -23.44 15.56 2.97
CA GLU A 741 -23.83 14.47 3.86
C GLU A 741 -22.94 14.42 5.10
N TYR A 742 -23.54 14.17 6.26
CA TYR A 742 -22.86 13.95 7.54
C TYR A 742 -22.98 12.49 7.97
N LEU A 743 -22.25 12.11 9.02
CA LEU A 743 -22.47 10.82 9.66
C LEU A 743 -23.93 10.70 10.13
N PRO A 744 -24.55 9.51 10.09
CA PRO A 744 -25.96 9.36 10.47
C PRO A 744 -26.32 9.89 11.86
N ALA A 745 -25.44 9.73 12.86
CA ALA A 745 -25.65 10.30 14.19
C ALA A 745 -25.55 11.83 14.27
N VAL A 746 -24.90 12.48 13.30
CA VAL A 746 -24.67 13.93 13.23
C VAL A 746 -25.68 14.62 12.32
N GLN A 747 -26.14 13.92 11.27
CA GLN A 747 -27.06 14.43 10.25
C GLN A 747 -28.30 15.14 10.82
N PRO A 748 -29.01 14.60 11.83
CA PRO A 748 -30.17 15.28 12.44
C PRO A 748 -29.83 16.66 13.04
N LEU A 749 -28.62 16.82 13.56
CA LEU A 749 -28.17 18.03 14.25
C LEU A 749 -27.54 19.04 13.30
N ALA A 750 -27.11 18.63 12.11
CA ALA A 750 -26.29 19.42 11.21
C ALA A 750 -26.92 20.78 10.86
N GLY A 751 -28.22 20.82 10.53
CA GLY A 751 -28.91 22.06 10.17
C GLY A 751 -28.93 23.09 11.32
N VAL A 752 -29.27 22.63 12.53
CA VAL A 752 -29.33 23.46 13.74
C VAL A 752 -27.94 23.98 14.11
N LEU A 753 -26.94 23.11 14.07
CA LEU A 753 -25.56 23.47 14.44
C LEU A 753 -24.92 24.41 13.42
N ARG A 754 -25.19 24.23 12.12
CA ARG A 754 -24.74 25.17 11.08
C ARG A 754 -25.35 26.55 11.28
N ALA A 755 -26.66 26.64 11.51
CA ALA A 755 -27.31 27.93 11.79
C ALA A 755 -26.70 28.64 13.01
N TYR A 756 -26.36 27.89 14.06
CA TYR A 756 -25.65 28.43 15.22
C TYR A 756 -24.25 28.93 14.85
N VAL A 757 -23.45 28.12 14.14
CA VAL A 757 -22.09 28.44 13.70
C VAL A 757 -22.06 29.65 12.77
N ASP A 758 -22.93 29.70 11.77
CA ASP A 758 -23.01 30.77 10.77
C ASP A 758 -23.40 32.12 11.42
N SER A 759 -24.14 32.08 12.53
CA SER A 759 -24.45 33.26 13.34
C SER A 759 -23.34 33.66 14.32
N LEU A 760 -22.16 33.01 14.28
CA LEU A 760 -21.08 33.14 15.28
C LEU A 760 -21.57 32.94 16.73
N GLY A 761 -22.60 32.10 16.86
CA GLY A 761 -23.28 31.77 18.10
C GLY A 761 -24.23 32.84 18.65
N GLU A 762 -24.56 33.88 17.89
CA GLU A 762 -25.51 34.92 18.32
C GLU A 762 -26.95 34.38 18.41
N VAL A 763 -27.37 33.59 17.41
CA VAL A 763 -28.74 33.08 17.32
C VAL A 763 -28.85 31.73 18.04
N ALA A 764 -29.95 31.52 18.76
CA ALA A 764 -30.36 30.20 19.26
C ALA A 764 -31.35 29.58 18.25
N PRO A 765 -30.91 28.64 17.40
CA PRO A 765 -31.77 28.02 16.39
C PRO A 765 -32.83 27.10 17.02
N GLU A 766 -33.97 26.95 16.34
CA GLU A 766 -35.02 26.02 16.74
C GLU A 766 -34.54 24.57 16.59
N ALA A 767 -34.52 23.82 17.70
CA ALA A 767 -33.91 22.49 17.76
C ALA A 767 -34.89 21.33 17.96
N ALA A 768 -36.20 21.60 17.98
CA ALA A 768 -37.22 20.59 18.30
C ALA A 768 -37.26 19.43 17.29
N SER A 769 -37.30 19.74 15.98
CA SER A 769 -37.27 18.72 14.91
C SER A 769 -35.99 17.89 14.95
N ALA A 770 -34.83 18.54 14.99
CA ALA A 770 -33.52 17.90 15.06
C ALA A 770 -33.39 16.96 16.27
N THR A 771 -33.94 17.34 17.42
CA THR A 771 -33.96 16.51 18.63
C THR A 771 -34.84 15.26 18.44
N ALA A 772 -36.02 15.41 17.83
CA ALA A 772 -36.90 14.29 17.53
C ALA A 772 -36.29 13.32 16.51
N GLU A 773 -35.63 13.84 15.47
CA GLU A 773 -34.92 13.06 14.45
C GLU A 773 -33.75 12.28 15.05
N LEU A 774 -32.91 12.93 15.87
CA LEU A 774 -31.81 12.27 16.58
C LEU A 774 -32.33 11.14 17.48
N ARG A 775 -33.37 11.41 18.27
CA ARG A 775 -34.00 10.39 19.12
C ARG A 775 -34.54 9.22 18.32
N THR A 776 -35.16 9.48 17.17
CA THR A 776 -35.69 8.44 16.28
C THR A 776 -34.56 7.56 15.75
N TYR A 777 -33.46 8.18 15.30
CA TYR A 777 -32.27 7.45 14.87
C TYR A 777 -31.69 6.60 16.01
N LEU A 778 -31.48 7.19 17.20
CA LEU A 778 -30.92 6.48 18.35
C LEU A 778 -31.79 5.29 18.80
N LYS A 779 -33.11 5.44 18.82
CA LYS A 779 -34.05 4.35 19.12
C LYS A 779 -33.99 3.23 18.07
N SER A 780 -33.74 3.55 16.80
CA SER A 780 -33.60 2.53 15.76
C SER A 780 -32.39 1.62 15.98
N LEU A 781 -31.31 2.13 16.60
CA LEU A 781 -30.09 1.36 16.89
C LEU A 781 -30.30 0.27 17.95
N VAL A 782 -31.28 0.45 18.84
CA VAL A 782 -31.58 -0.48 19.94
C VAL A 782 -32.96 -1.12 19.80
N ALA A 783 -33.56 -1.05 18.61
CA ALA A 783 -34.83 -1.70 18.32
C ALA A 783 -34.70 -3.23 18.36
N ASP A 784 -35.82 -3.94 18.52
CA ASP A 784 -35.87 -5.40 18.38
C ASP A 784 -35.89 -5.76 16.89
N SER A 785 -34.72 -5.62 16.26
CA SER A 785 -34.49 -6.01 14.86
C SER A 785 -33.25 -6.88 14.76
N GLU A 786 -33.24 -7.75 13.75
CA GLU A 786 -32.14 -8.69 13.47
C GLU A 786 -30.79 -7.99 13.24
N HIS A 787 -30.80 -6.74 12.78
CA HIS A 787 -29.60 -5.99 12.39
C HIS A 787 -29.16 -4.96 13.45
N SER A 788 -29.85 -4.86 14.58
CA SER A 788 -29.62 -3.81 15.57
C SER A 788 -28.23 -3.86 16.19
N ALA A 789 -27.70 -5.06 16.47
CA ALA A 789 -26.34 -5.21 17.02
C ALA A 789 -25.28 -4.65 16.05
N GLY A 790 -25.34 -5.03 14.76
CA GLY A 790 -24.42 -4.52 13.74
C GLY A 790 -24.57 -3.01 13.50
N ALA A 791 -25.81 -2.50 13.45
CA ALA A 791 -26.06 -1.06 13.34
C ALA A 791 -25.52 -0.28 14.54
N PHE A 792 -25.67 -0.82 15.75
CA PHE A 792 -25.12 -0.26 16.97
C PHE A 792 -23.59 -0.25 16.97
N GLU A 793 -22.92 -1.32 16.52
CA GLU A 793 -21.46 -1.36 16.43
C GLU A 793 -20.91 -0.31 15.45
N VAL A 794 -21.58 -0.11 14.29
CA VAL A 794 -21.24 0.95 13.32
C VAL A 794 -21.53 2.36 13.88
N PHE A 795 -22.49 2.50 14.79
CA PHE A 795 -22.68 3.73 15.56
C PHE A 795 -21.57 3.92 16.59
N LEU A 796 -21.20 2.87 17.33
CA LEU A 796 -20.24 2.93 18.43
C LEU A 796 -18.90 3.51 17.96
N TYR A 797 -18.44 3.13 16.75
CA TYR A 797 -17.29 3.78 16.12
C TYR A 797 -17.47 3.89 14.60
N PRO A 798 -17.28 5.09 13.99
CA PRO A 798 -16.75 6.32 14.60
C PRO A 798 -17.83 7.27 15.17
N GLN A 799 -19.12 6.99 14.95
CA GLN A 799 -20.16 8.01 15.08
C GLN A 799 -20.36 8.51 16.52
N ALA A 800 -20.33 7.63 17.52
CA ALA A 800 -20.53 7.99 18.91
C ALA A 800 -19.41 8.92 19.44
N TYR A 801 -18.17 8.71 19.00
CA TYR A 801 -17.02 9.55 19.39
C TYR A 801 -17.09 10.93 18.74
N ILE A 802 -17.44 11.01 17.45
CA ILE A 802 -17.66 12.29 16.76
C ILE A 802 -18.84 13.04 17.39
N LEU A 803 -19.96 12.35 17.66
CA LEU A 803 -21.11 12.94 18.33
C LEU A 803 -20.75 13.41 19.74
N SER A 804 -19.98 12.63 20.50
CA SER A 804 -19.49 13.04 21.82
C SER A 804 -18.67 14.33 21.71
N ALA A 805 -17.66 14.36 20.83
CA ALA A 805 -16.84 15.56 20.62
C ALA A 805 -17.67 16.78 20.18
N LEU A 806 -18.69 16.58 19.36
CA LEU A 806 -19.63 17.62 18.96
C LEU A 806 -20.43 18.15 20.15
N LEU A 807 -20.99 17.26 20.98
CA LEU A 807 -21.75 17.63 22.17
C LEU A 807 -20.87 18.33 23.21
N LYS A 808 -19.59 17.94 23.32
CA LYS A 808 -18.59 18.66 24.14
C LYS A 808 -18.42 20.10 23.70
N MET A 809 -18.42 20.38 22.39
CA MET A 809 -18.21 21.73 21.86
C MET A 809 -19.49 22.58 21.84
N ALA A 810 -20.66 21.95 21.90
CA ALA A 810 -21.95 22.63 21.80
C ALA A 810 -22.30 23.45 23.08
N PRO A 811 -22.81 24.69 22.94
CA PRO A 811 -23.20 25.50 24.09
C PRO A 811 -24.51 25.03 24.74
N ALA A 812 -24.42 24.40 25.91
CA ALA A 812 -25.58 23.94 26.68
C ALA A 812 -26.59 25.05 27.06
N ALA A 813 -26.18 26.33 27.03
CA ALA A 813 -27.06 27.47 27.32
C ALA A 813 -27.99 27.84 26.15
N LYS A 814 -27.64 27.48 24.90
CA LYS A 814 -28.38 27.87 23.69
C LYS A 814 -28.96 26.68 22.93
N LEU A 815 -28.48 25.47 23.20
CA LEU A 815 -28.89 24.24 22.53
C LEU A 815 -29.31 23.18 23.56
N PRO A 816 -30.21 22.24 23.22
CA PRO A 816 -30.70 21.20 24.13
C PRO A 816 -29.69 20.05 24.35
N VAL A 817 -28.41 20.40 24.60
CA VAL A 817 -27.30 19.45 24.78
C VAL A 817 -27.59 18.44 25.89
N LYS A 818 -28.17 18.89 27.01
CA LYS A 818 -28.53 17.98 28.12
C LYS A 818 -29.51 16.89 27.69
N GLN A 819 -30.47 17.22 26.82
CA GLN A 819 -31.43 16.25 26.29
C GLN A 819 -30.74 15.28 25.33
N TRP A 820 -29.91 15.79 24.40
CA TRP A 820 -29.18 14.94 23.46
C TRP A 820 -28.25 13.96 24.18
N VAL A 821 -27.53 14.42 25.22
CA VAL A 821 -26.68 13.57 26.07
C VAL A 821 -27.48 12.50 26.80
N ALA A 822 -28.68 12.83 27.29
CA ALA A 822 -29.56 11.86 27.95
C ALA A 822 -30.05 10.78 26.96
N ASP A 823 -30.49 11.18 25.77
CA ASP A 823 -30.99 10.26 24.74
C ASP A 823 -29.88 9.30 24.26
N VAL A 824 -28.64 9.78 24.09
CA VAL A 824 -27.50 8.89 23.75
C VAL A 824 -27.17 7.94 24.91
N ARG A 825 -27.18 8.42 26.16
CA ARG A 825 -26.90 7.57 27.32
C ARG A 825 -27.93 6.46 27.49
N GLU A 826 -29.21 6.75 27.31
CA GLU A 826 -30.29 5.75 27.36
C GLU A 826 -30.06 4.65 26.30
N THR A 827 -29.62 5.05 25.10
CA THR A 827 -29.29 4.13 24.02
C THR A 827 -28.10 3.24 24.38
N LEU A 828 -27.01 3.83 24.91
CA LEU A 828 -25.83 3.12 25.39
C LEU A 828 -26.16 2.13 26.52
N GLU A 829 -27.00 2.53 27.48
CA GLU A 829 -27.44 1.67 28.59
C GLU A 829 -28.31 0.50 28.13
N THR A 830 -29.14 0.73 27.12
CA THR A 830 -29.98 -0.32 26.53
C THR A 830 -29.12 -1.34 25.78
N ALA A 831 -28.18 -0.88 24.95
CA ALA A 831 -27.25 -1.74 24.25
C ALA A 831 -26.35 -2.54 25.22
N GLN A 832 -25.80 -1.91 26.25
CA GLN A 832 -25.00 -2.57 27.28
C GLN A 832 -25.76 -3.73 27.92
N ARG A 833 -27.00 -3.49 28.37
CA ARG A 833 -27.86 -4.53 28.96
C ARG A 833 -28.08 -5.69 28.00
N ARG A 834 -28.25 -5.43 26.70
CA ARG A 834 -28.50 -6.46 25.69
C ARG A 834 -27.29 -7.37 25.44
N TYR A 835 -26.08 -6.80 25.42
CA TYR A 835 -24.85 -7.60 25.33
C TYR A 835 -24.57 -8.37 26.63
N GLU A 836 -24.74 -7.74 27.79
CA GLU A 836 -24.56 -8.40 29.11
C GLU A 836 -25.56 -9.55 29.32
N SER A 837 -26.80 -9.41 28.85
CA SER A 837 -27.81 -10.45 28.89
C SER A 837 -27.69 -11.49 27.77
N ARG A 838 -26.68 -11.38 26.89
CA ARG A 838 -26.50 -12.20 25.68
C ARG A 838 -27.71 -12.24 24.74
N SER A 839 -28.55 -11.20 24.78
CA SER A 839 -29.67 -11.07 23.83
C SER A 839 -29.21 -10.60 22.46
N TRP A 840 -28.04 -9.95 22.39
CA TRP A 840 -27.35 -9.60 21.16
C TRP A 840 -26.09 -10.45 20.99
N SER A 841 -25.89 -10.95 19.78
CA SER A 841 -24.65 -11.60 19.37
C SER A 841 -23.67 -10.56 18.82
N ALA A 842 -22.37 -10.76 19.07
CA ALA A 842 -21.30 -9.99 18.45
C ALA A 842 -20.78 -10.65 17.15
N LEU A 843 -21.39 -11.77 16.75
CA LEU A 843 -21.01 -12.56 15.59
C LEU A 843 -21.69 -12.05 14.32
N ALA A 844 -20.96 -12.19 13.22
CA ALA A 844 -21.33 -11.81 11.85
C ALA A 844 -21.75 -10.33 11.70
N THR A 845 -21.50 -9.48 12.70
CA THR A 845 -21.62 -8.03 12.58
C THR A 845 -20.42 -7.51 11.78
N THR A 846 -20.68 -6.86 10.64
CA THR A 846 -19.62 -6.44 9.72
C THR A 846 -19.80 -4.98 9.31
N VAL A 847 -18.67 -4.26 9.19
CA VAL A 847 -18.65 -2.85 8.81
C VAL A 847 -18.69 -2.72 7.29
N GLY A 848 -19.70 -2.03 6.75
CA GLY A 848 -19.75 -1.69 5.32
C GLY A 848 -19.99 -2.86 4.36
N ARG A 849 -20.37 -4.05 4.87
CA ARG A 849 -20.71 -5.22 4.05
C ARG A 849 -22.19 -5.17 3.62
N THR A 850 -22.43 -5.50 2.35
CA THR A 850 -23.77 -5.74 1.80
C THR A 850 -23.75 -7.01 0.95
N PRO A 851 -24.64 -8.00 1.17
CA PRO A 851 -25.68 -8.04 2.20
C PRO A 851 -25.13 -8.30 3.60
N VAL A 852 -25.87 -7.85 4.62
CA VAL A 852 -25.60 -8.19 6.03
C VAL A 852 -26.00 -9.65 6.26
N PRO A 853 -25.27 -10.43 7.08
CA PRO A 853 -25.66 -11.80 7.41
C PRO A 853 -27.07 -11.86 8.00
N SER A 854 -27.87 -12.87 7.59
CA SER A 854 -29.24 -13.05 8.10
C SER A 854 -29.24 -13.55 9.55
N ALA A 855 -30.31 -13.29 10.32
CA ALA A 855 -30.42 -13.80 11.70
C ALA A 855 -30.31 -15.33 11.77
N ARG A 856 -30.89 -16.04 10.80
CA ARG A 856 -30.79 -17.50 10.69
C ARG A 856 -29.33 -17.98 10.55
N ALA A 857 -28.51 -17.22 9.83
CA ALA A 857 -27.09 -17.53 9.70
C ALA A 857 -26.34 -17.33 11.02
N VAL A 858 -26.67 -16.29 11.79
CA VAL A 858 -26.09 -16.05 13.12
C VAL A 858 -26.52 -17.13 14.13
N GLU A 859 -27.81 -17.50 14.14
CA GLU A 859 -28.35 -18.56 15.02
C GLU A 859 -27.75 -19.95 14.73
N SER A 860 -27.31 -20.18 13.50
CA SER A 860 -26.65 -21.44 13.13
C SER A 860 -25.23 -21.58 13.68
N ILE A 861 -24.62 -20.49 14.18
CA ILE A 861 -23.26 -20.51 14.72
C ILE A 861 -23.30 -21.07 16.14
N ASN A 862 -22.78 -22.29 16.31
CA ASN A 862 -22.60 -22.89 17.62
C ASN A 862 -21.13 -22.84 18.02
N LEU A 863 -20.82 -22.13 19.11
CA LEU A 863 -19.48 -22.05 19.66
C LEU A 863 -19.36 -22.98 20.86
N ALA A 864 -18.42 -23.94 20.78
CA ALA A 864 -18.13 -24.80 21.91
C ALA A 864 -17.61 -23.96 23.10
N PRO A 865 -18.01 -24.26 24.35
CA PRO A 865 -17.47 -23.59 25.52
C PRO A 865 -15.93 -23.65 25.52
N ASP A 866 -15.29 -22.52 25.84
CA ASP A 866 -13.83 -22.37 25.89
C ASP A 866 -13.07 -22.60 24.57
N SER A 867 -13.77 -22.75 23.44
CA SER A 867 -13.13 -22.81 22.12
C SER A 867 -12.38 -21.52 21.81
N PHE A 868 -11.45 -21.60 20.85
CA PHE A 868 -10.66 -20.44 20.46
C PHE A 868 -11.55 -19.32 19.90
N THR A 869 -12.53 -19.68 19.08
CA THR A 869 -13.52 -18.76 18.54
C THR A 869 -14.40 -18.14 19.63
N ALA A 870 -14.83 -18.93 20.63
CA ALA A 870 -15.60 -18.43 21.77
C ALA A 870 -14.83 -17.38 22.60
N LYS A 871 -13.51 -17.54 22.75
CA LYS A 871 -12.65 -16.56 23.42
C LYS A 871 -12.59 -15.25 22.65
N LEU A 872 -12.44 -15.30 21.32
CA LEU A 872 -12.44 -14.09 20.48
C LEU A 872 -13.77 -13.33 20.54
N GLU A 873 -14.90 -14.05 20.57
CA GLU A 873 -16.22 -13.43 20.77
C GLU A 873 -16.31 -12.75 22.14
N ALA A 874 -15.93 -13.44 23.21
CA ALA A 874 -15.93 -12.90 24.56
C ALA A 874 -15.05 -11.64 24.68
N GLU A 875 -13.88 -11.63 24.05
CA GLU A 875 -13.00 -10.46 23.99
C GLU A 875 -13.65 -9.27 23.25
N LYS A 876 -14.36 -9.52 22.14
CA LYS A 876 -15.09 -8.47 21.42
C LYS A 876 -16.21 -7.88 22.28
N VAL A 877 -17.02 -8.73 22.92
CA VAL A 877 -18.08 -8.28 23.83
C VAL A 877 -17.50 -7.45 24.98
N HIS A 878 -16.38 -7.90 25.56
CA HIS A 878 -15.68 -7.16 26.61
C HIS A 878 -15.25 -5.75 26.14
N ARG A 879 -14.69 -5.65 24.93
CA ARG A 879 -14.33 -4.35 24.32
C ARG A 879 -15.55 -3.45 24.14
N ILE A 880 -16.64 -3.97 23.56
CA ILE A 880 -17.89 -3.22 23.35
C ILE A 880 -18.40 -2.64 24.67
N VAL A 881 -18.54 -3.49 25.70
CA VAL A 881 -19.02 -3.05 27.02
C VAL A 881 -18.07 -2.03 27.66
N GLY A 882 -16.76 -2.20 27.48
CA GLY A 882 -15.74 -1.25 27.92
C GLY A 882 -15.90 0.13 27.27
N TYR A 883 -16.02 0.19 25.94
CA TYR A 883 -16.21 1.46 25.22
C TYR A 883 -17.54 2.13 25.57
N VAL A 884 -18.62 1.36 25.66
CA VAL A 884 -19.93 1.88 26.09
C VAL A 884 -19.84 2.47 27.50
N SER A 885 -19.16 1.78 28.42
CA SER A 885 -18.96 2.28 29.79
C SER A 885 -18.14 3.57 29.80
N SER A 886 -17.06 3.65 29.02
CA SER A 886 -16.23 4.86 28.89
C SER A 886 -17.04 6.05 28.36
N LEU A 887 -17.77 5.86 27.25
CA LEU A 887 -18.62 6.90 26.65
C LEU A 887 -19.73 7.35 27.61
N LYS A 888 -20.31 6.44 28.40
CA LYS A 888 -21.31 6.81 29.43
C LYS A 888 -20.71 7.69 30.53
N VAL A 889 -19.49 7.39 31.00
CA VAL A 889 -18.80 8.20 32.02
C VAL A 889 -18.50 9.59 31.48
N GLU A 890 -17.98 9.64 30.26
CA GLU A 890 -17.69 10.88 29.53
C GLU A 890 -18.96 11.73 29.36
N MET A 891 -20.04 11.15 28.83
CA MET A 891 -21.35 11.80 28.72
C MET A 891 -21.95 12.17 30.09
N GLY A 892 -21.63 11.43 31.14
CA GLY A 892 -21.95 11.69 32.55
C GLY A 892 -21.40 13.01 33.07
N ALA A 893 -20.20 13.38 32.65
CA ALA A 893 -19.55 14.62 33.06
C ALA A 893 -20.27 15.86 32.51
N TYR A 894 -20.91 15.79 31.33
CA TYR A 894 -21.56 16.94 30.68
C TYR A 894 -23.01 17.17 31.09
N ALA A 895 -23.68 16.16 31.65
CA ALA A 895 -25.05 16.31 32.15
C ALA A 895 -25.11 17.03 33.51
N ARG A 896 -24.02 16.96 34.28
CA ARG A 896 -23.80 17.70 35.53
C ARG A 896 -23.37 19.12 35.19
#